data_AF-A0AA91KDH3-F1
#
_entry.id   AF-A0AA91KDH3-F1
#
_cell.length_a   1.000
_cell.length_b   1.000
_cell.length_c   1.000
_cell.angle_alpha   90.00
_cell.angle_beta   90.00
_cell.angle_gamma   90.00
#
_symmetry.space_group_name_H-M   'P 1'
#
loop_
_entity.id
_entity.type
_entity.pdbx_description
1 polymer ?
#
loop_
_entity_poly.entity_id
_entity_poly.type
_entity_poly.pdbx_seq_one_letter_code
_entity_poly.pdbx_strand_id
1 'polypeptide(L)'
;MSELIQNVKASFEKVLGYAPSHIIQAPGRVNLIGEHTDYNDGFVLPCAINYQTVVAAAKREDNIVRVISVDYGDAVDEFDITQAITFQQDKMWANYIRGVVKCLLARGYQFIGADISVSGNVPQGAGLSSSAALEVVIGQTFKVLFNLEISQAEIALNGQQAENKFVGCNCGIMDQMISAEGRENHAMLLDCRSLEKEAVSMPEDMAVVIINSNKKRGLVDSEYNIRRQQCEEAARIFGVKALRDVTIEQFNEKVAELDEMVAKRARHVITENNRTVEAAQALRSHDMKRMSDLMAESHASMRDDFEITVKEIDTLVEIVKGVIGDQGGVRMTGGGFGGCIVSCTLPVNGENREILLRSPNMAEHMKQDAYFGSIVGRFANRIAKGLFEIDGEKYQLDINNGENSLHGGLEGFDKRRWKVEEQNAQQVTFSLRSPDGDQGYPGNLDVNVTYTLTDENELAIAYDAKIDKTSPLNLTNHAYFNLAGEASRAKSLDHTLQLNAGYYLPTDAGLIPTGEQKPVSGTSFDFTEPKPIDQEFLAEQDQKTAGGYDHAFVFKRELTDGESVAAVLIAPKEDVAMKVKTTKPAIQFYSGNFLAGTLGASKTYERYDGLALETQYFPDGPNKPEWGLNNGILNSGDCYQHQTTYQFEF
;
A
#
# COMPACT_ATOMS: atom_id res chain seq x y z
N MET A 1 4.61 -27.77 12.78
CA MET A 1 5.88 -28.10 12.08
C MET A 1 5.72 -29.33 11.19
N SER A 2 5.09 -30.41 11.65
CA SER A 2 4.79 -31.60 10.82
C SER A 2 3.95 -31.30 9.58
N GLU A 3 2.99 -30.37 9.69
CA GLU A 3 2.05 -30.04 8.60
C GLU A 3 2.71 -29.35 7.40
N LEU A 4 3.52 -28.30 7.60
CA LEU A 4 4.25 -27.64 6.50
C LEU A 4 5.14 -28.62 5.73
N ILE A 5 5.88 -29.47 6.45
CA ILE A 5 6.74 -30.49 5.87
C ILE A 5 5.92 -31.50 5.07
N GLN A 6 4.77 -31.93 5.59
CA GLN A 6 3.85 -32.82 4.87
C GLN A 6 3.30 -32.15 3.61
N ASN A 7 2.92 -30.88 3.67
CA ASN A 7 2.37 -30.14 2.54
C ASN A 7 3.38 -30.02 1.39
N VAL A 8 4.61 -29.61 1.66
CA VAL A 8 5.64 -29.51 0.60
C VAL A 8 6.02 -30.88 0.05
N LYS A 9 6.06 -31.94 0.87
CA LYS A 9 6.31 -33.30 0.38
C LYS A 9 5.18 -33.81 -0.50
N ALA A 10 3.95 -33.68 -0.03
CA ALA A 10 2.76 -34.13 -0.74
C ALA A 10 2.60 -33.39 -2.07
N SER A 11 2.79 -32.06 -2.08
CA SER A 11 2.78 -31.26 -3.30
C SER A 11 3.89 -31.67 -4.27
N PHE A 12 5.12 -31.84 -3.76
CA PHE A 12 6.26 -32.32 -4.56
C PHE A 12 5.95 -33.66 -5.23
N GLU A 13 5.53 -34.67 -4.46
CA GLU A 13 5.21 -36.01 -4.97
C GLU A 13 4.02 -35.99 -5.94
N LYS A 14 2.98 -35.21 -5.63
CA LYS A 14 1.79 -35.07 -6.47
C LYS A 14 2.12 -34.47 -7.84
N VAL A 15 2.94 -33.43 -7.88
CA VAL A 15 3.23 -32.69 -9.13
C VAL A 15 4.34 -33.38 -9.93
N LEU A 16 5.34 -33.97 -9.27
CA LEU A 16 6.55 -34.47 -9.93
C LEU A 16 6.57 -36.00 -10.07
N GLY A 17 5.74 -36.73 -9.32
CA GLY A 17 5.63 -38.18 -9.40
C GLY A 17 6.75 -38.96 -8.71
N TYR A 18 7.57 -38.31 -7.90
CA TYR A 18 8.63 -38.95 -7.11
C TYR A 18 8.89 -38.20 -5.79
N ALA A 19 9.53 -38.87 -4.83
CA ALA A 19 9.76 -38.31 -3.50
C ALA A 19 10.92 -37.29 -3.47
N PRO A 20 10.81 -36.20 -2.69
CA PRO A 20 11.92 -35.28 -2.50
C PRO A 20 13.05 -35.94 -1.71
N SER A 21 14.28 -35.53 -1.98
CA SER A 21 15.48 -36.07 -1.31
C SER A 21 15.85 -35.32 -0.03
N HIS A 22 15.48 -34.04 0.06
CA HIS A 22 15.84 -33.18 1.17
C HIS A 22 14.65 -32.31 1.61
N ILE A 23 14.63 -31.98 2.89
CA ILE A 23 13.76 -30.97 3.48
C ILE A 23 14.66 -29.92 4.12
N ILE A 24 14.45 -28.66 3.75
CA ILE A 24 15.22 -27.52 4.22
C ILE A 24 14.23 -26.48 4.77
N GLN A 25 14.62 -25.74 5.80
CA GLN A 25 13.78 -24.69 6.38
C GLN A 25 14.61 -23.47 6.74
N ALA A 26 13.98 -22.30 6.73
CA ALA A 26 14.54 -21.08 7.30
C ALA A 26 13.44 -20.30 8.05
N PRO A 27 13.73 -19.76 9.23
CA PRO A 27 12.76 -19.04 10.04
C PRO A 27 12.52 -17.62 9.52
N GLY A 28 11.33 -17.08 9.79
CA GLY A 28 11.11 -15.64 9.83
C GLY A 28 11.75 -15.02 11.08
N ARG A 29 11.51 -13.73 11.31
CA ARG A 29 12.16 -13.01 12.41
C ARG A 29 11.31 -11.88 12.98
N VAL A 30 11.62 -11.48 14.20
CA VAL A 30 11.17 -10.22 14.80
C VAL A 30 12.38 -9.43 15.27
N ASN A 31 12.34 -8.10 15.14
CA ASN A 31 13.40 -7.25 15.65
C ASN A 31 13.06 -6.79 17.08
N LEU A 32 13.92 -7.08 18.06
CA LEU A 32 13.66 -6.65 19.44
C LEU A 32 13.87 -5.15 19.58
N ILE A 33 14.93 -4.61 18.97
CA ILE A 33 15.29 -3.18 18.97
C ILE A 33 16.36 -2.92 17.89
N GLY A 34 16.54 -1.65 17.49
CA GLY A 34 17.48 -1.30 16.42
C GLY A 34 16.79 -1.19 15.08
N GLU A 35 15.72 -0.40 14.99
CA GLU A 35 15.04 -0.23 13.69
C GLU A 35 15.58 0.94 12.89
N HIS A 36 15.64 0.74 11.57
CA HIS A 36 16.20 1.68 10.61
C HIS A 36 17.69 2.05 10.82
N THR A 37 18.40 1.25 11.62
CA THR A 37 19.85 1.38 11.84
C THR A 37 20.67 0.52 10.88
N ASP A 38 20.12 -0.56 10.34
CA ASP A 38 20.83 -1.55 9.52
C ASP A 38 21.40 -0.97 8.21
N TYR A 39 20.63 -0.19 7.47
CA TYR A 39 21.11 0.52 6.28
C TYR A 39 21.93 1.78 6.60
N ASN A 40 22.09 2.11 7.88
CA ASN A 40 22.95 3.16 8.40
C ASN A 40 24.26 2.61 9.00
N ASP A 41 24.67 1.40 8.58
CA ASP A 41 25.84 0.69 9.11
C ASP A 41 25.78 0.50 10.65
N GLY A 42 24.57 0.51 11.21
CA GLY A 42 24.29 0.51 12.64
C GLY A 42 24.31 -0.87 13.29
N PHE A 43 23.61 -0.97 14.43
CA PHE A 43 23.40 -2.22 15.14
C PHE A 43 21.92 -2.60 15.14
N VAL A 44 21.65 -3.90 15.07
CA VAL A 44 20.31 -4.47 15.22
C VAL A 44 20.31 -5.64 16.20
N LEU A 45 19.18 -5.89 16.87
CA LEU A 45 19.03 -7.00 17.82
C LEU A 45 17.80 -7.88 17.50
N PRO A 46 17.77 -8.58 16.34
CA PRO A 46 16.67 -9.46 16.01
C PRO A 46 16.77 -10.84 16.68
N CYS A 47 15.66 -11.55 16.73
CA CYS A 47 15.62 -12.99 17.00
C CYS A 47 14.79 -13.73 15.94
N ALA A 48 15.19 -14.98 15.67
CA ALA A 48 14.43 -15.86 14.80
C ALA A 48 13.19 -16.38 15.53
N ILE A 49 12.09 -16.56 14.80
CA ILE A 49 10.80 -17.02 15.37
C ILE A 49 10.47 -18.44 14.90
N ASN A 50 9.49 -19.07 15.55
CA ASN A 50 9.01 -20.42 15.22
C ASN A 50 8.05 -20.47 14.00
N TYR A 51 7.96 -19.36 13.26
CA TYR A 51 7.36 -19.29 11.92
C TYR A 51 8.48 -19.38 10.87
N GLN A 52 8.22 -20.06 9.76
CA GLN A 52 9.26 -20.47 8.82
C GLN A 52 8.74 -20.70 7.41
N THR A 53 9.68 -20.70 6.46
CA THR A 53 9.50 -21.22 5.11
C THR A 53 10.18 -22.58 5.02
N VAL A 54 9.50 -23.56 4.44
CA VAL A 54 9.97 -24.94 4.28
C VAL A 54 10.01 -25.28 2.80
N VAL A 55 11.07 -26.00 2.40
CA VAL A 55 11.30 -26.48 1.05
C VAL A 55 11.47 -28.00 1.06
N ALA A 56 10.79 -28.68 0.14
CA ALA A 56 11.13 -30.03 -0.30
C ALA A 56 11.87 -29.95 -1.64
N ALA A 57 13.00 -30.65 -1.77
CA ALA A 57 13.82 -30.53 -2.97
C ALA A 57 14.54 -31.81 -3.41
N ALA A 58 14.83 -31.88 -4.70
CA ALA A 58 15.70 -32.90 -5.29
C ALA A 58 16.53 -32.34 -6.46
N LYS A 59 17.69 -32.94 -6.71
CA LYS A 59 18.49 -32.65 -7.90
C LYS A 59 17.80 -33.19 -9.14
N ARG A 60 17.97 -32.49 -10.25
CA ARG A 60 17.66 -32.98 -11.59
C ARG A 60 18.93 -33.37 -12.31
N GLU A 61 18.78 -33.98 -13.50
CA GLU A 61 19.89 -34.33 -14.39
C GLU A 61 20.10 -33.31 -15.52
N ASP A 62 19.16 -32.36 -15.68
CA ASP A 62 19.22 -31.25 -16.63
C ASP A 62 19.54 -29.92 -15.93
N ASN A 63 19.51 -28.80 -16.67
CA ASN A 63 19.79 -27.46 -16.14
C ASN A 63 18.52 -26.69 -15.73
N ILE A 64 17.38 -27.36 -15.62
CA ILE A 64 16.11 -26.70 -15.31
C ILE A 64 15.96 -26.58 -13.80
N VAL A 65 15.70 -25.37 -13.30
CA VAL A 65 15.15 -25.20 -11.96
C VAL A 65 13.63 -25.09 -12.09
N ARG A 66 12.92 -25.99 -11.41
CA ARG A 66 11.46 -26.02 -11.34
C ARG A 66 11.02 -25.82 -9.91
N VAL A 67 10.08 -24.92 -9.72
CA VAL A 67 9.57 -24.55 -8.41
C VAL A 67 8.06 -24.67 -8.37
N ILE A 68 7.55 -25.29 -7.32
CA ILE A 68 6.13 -25.45 -7.02
C ILE A 68 5.84 -24.61 -5.77
N SER A 69 4.91 -23.68 -5.88
CA SER A 69 4.44 -22.90 -4.73
C SER A 69 3.14 -23.48 -4.19
N VAL A 70 3.23 -24.17 -3.05
CA VAL A 70 2.08 -24.82 -2.40
C VAL A 70 1.02 -23.79 -2.01
N ASP A 71 1.46 -22.65 -1.49
CA ASP A 71 0.60 -21.58 -0.99
C ASP A 71 -0.18 -20.88 -2.13
N TYR A 72 0.22 -21.09 -3.38
CA TYR A 72 -0.45 -20.59 -4.58
C TYR A 72 -1.08 -21.73 -5.40
N GLY A 73 -1.60 -22.76 -4.72
CA GLY A 73 -2.35 -23.84 -5.37
C GLY A 73 -1.47 -24.72 -6.26
N ASP A 74 -0.25 -25.03 -5.79
CA ASP A 74 0.76 -25.77 -6.55
C ASP A 74 1.20 -25.08 -7.85
N ALA A 75 1.15 -23.74 -7.90
CA ALA A 75 1.60 -22.98 -9.06
C ALA A 75 3.07 -23.28 -9.38
N VAL A 76 3.37 -23.51 -10.66
CA VAL A 76 4.71 -23.93 -11.11
C VAL A 76 5.43 -22.80 -11.84
N ASP A 77 6.73 -22.65 -11.56
CA ASP A 77 7.66 -21.80 -12.31
C ASP A 77 8.89 -22.61 -12.75
N GLU A 78 9.37 -22.39 -13.98
CA GLU A 78 10.52 -23.11 -14.55
C GLU A 78 11.48 -22.17 -15.26
N PHE A 79 12.78 -22.40 -15.12
CA PHE A 79 13.81 -21.68 -15.85
C PHE A 79 15.08 -22.49 -16.03
N ASP A 80 15.73 -22.31 -17.18
CA ASP A 80 17.04 -22.88 -17.49
C ASP A 80 18.15 -21.97 -16.95
N ILE A 81 19.00 -22.51 -16.07
CA ILE A 81 20.10 -21.75 -15.46
C ILE A 81 21.24 -21.43 -16.43
N THR A 82 21.28 -22.06 -17.61
CA THR A 82 22.24 -21.74 -18.67
C THR A 82 21.81 -20.54 -19.53
N GLN A 83 20.57 -20.10 -19.37
CA GLN A 83 20.01 -18.94 -20.07
C GLN A 83 19.93 -17.72 -19.14
N ALA A 84 19.60 -16.56 -19.72
CA ALA A 84 19.37 -15.37 -18.93
C ALA A 84 18.16 -15.57 -18.00
N ILE A 85 18.39 -15.53 -16.69
CA ILE A 85 17.32 -15.56 -15.69
C ILE A 85 16.61 -14.20 -15.67
N THR A 86 15.39 -14.19 -16.20
CA THR A 86 14.53 -13.02 -16.34
C THR A 86 13.49 -12.92 -15.23
N PHE A 87 13.08 -11.69 -14.97
CA PHE A 87 12.01 -11.36 -14.03
C PHE A 87 10.64 -11.79 -14.58
N GLN A 88 9.81 -12.37 -13.73
CA GLN A 88 8.45 -12.81 -14.04
C GLN A 88 7.44 -11.80 -13.52
N GLN A 89 6.74 -11.09 -14.41
CA GLN A 89 5.75 -10.09 -14.00
C GLN A 89 4.52 -10.73 -13.32
N ASP A 90 4.07 -11.87 -13.84
CA ASP A 90 2.85 -12.54 -13.37
C ASP A 90 3.07 -13.48 -12.18
N LYS A 91 4.32 -13.65 -11.73
CA LYS A 91 4.71 -14.57 -10.64
C LYS A 91 5.75 -13.94 -9.71
N MET A 92 5.36 -12.89 -9.01
CA MET A 92 6.25 -12.14 -8.11
C MET A 92 6.98 -13.03 -7.09
N TRP A 93 6.31 -14.03 -6.52
CA TRP A 93 6.92 -14.98 -5.58
C TRP A 93 8.12 -15.74 -6.18
N ALA A 94 8.08 -16.04 -7.49
CA ALA A 94 9.15 -16.77 -8.16
C ALA A 94 10.41 -15.91 -8.33
N ASN A 95 10.28 -14.58 -8.34
CA ASN A 95 11.42 -13.67 -8.52
C ASN A 95 12.40 -13.71 -7.34
N TYR A 96 11.94 -13.94 -6.12
CA TYR A 96 12.82 -14.16 -4.97
C TYR A 96 13.74 -15.37 -5.21
N ILE A 97 13.18 -16.45 -5.73
CA ILE A 97 13.88 -17.72 -5.95
C ILE A 97 14.82 -17.60 -7.15
N ARG A 98 14.32 -17.06 -8.27
CA ARG A 98 15.13 -16.74 -9.46
C ARG A 98 16.29 -15.81 -9.13
N GLY A 99 16.04 -14.78 -8.33
CA GLY A 99 17.04 -13.82 -7.87
C GLY A 99 18.14 -14.51 -7.06
N VAL A 100 17.77 -15.33 -6.08
CA VAL A 100 18.74 -16.10 -5.28
C VAL A 100 19.61 -16.99 -6.16
N VAL A 101 19.00 -17.75 -7.08
CA VAL A 101 19.73 -18.63 -8.00
C VAL A 101 20.67 -17.82 -8.90
N LYS A 102 20.18 -16.71 -9.48
CA LYS A 102 20.98 -15.81 -10.31
C LYS A 102 22.18 -15.24 -9.56
N CYS A 103 22.01 -14.85 -8.30
CA CYS A 103 23.09 -14.33 -7.47
C CYS A 103 24.12 -15.42 -7.13
N LEU A 104 23.69 -16.66 -6.86
CA LEU A 104 24.61 -17.78 -6.63
C LEU A 104 25.47 -18.06 -7.88
N LEU A 105 24.86 -18.09 -9.07
CA LEU A 105 25.58 -18.24 -10.34
C LEU A 105 26.56 -17.09 -10.58
N ALA A 106 26.14 -15.85 -10.33
CA ALA A 106 26.98 -14.67 -10.47
C ALA A 106 28.17 -14.64 -9.50
N ARG A 107 28.08 -15.35 -8.36
CA ARG A 107 29.18 -15.57 -7.41
C ARG A 107 30.10 -16.73 -7.80
N GLY A 108 29.84 -17.39 -8.92
CA GLY A 108 30.68 -18.45 -9.49
C GLY A 108 30.36 -19.86 -9.01
N TYR A 109 29.33 -20.03 -8.16
CA TYR A 109 28.91 -21.37 -7.74
C TYR A 109 28.38 -22.17 -8.92
N GLN A 110 28.76 -23.45 -8.98
CA GLN A 110 28.40 -24.37 -10.06
C GLN A 110 27.39 -25.39 -9.55
N PHE A 111 26.26 -25.50 -10.25
CA PHE A 111 25.22 -26.48 -9.98
C PHE A 111 24.39 -26.70 -11.25
N ILE A 112 23.54 -27.72 -11.24
CA ILE A 112 22.59 -28.03 -12.32
C ILE A 112 21.15 -27.76 -11.82
N GLY A 113 20.16 -28.30 -12.52
CA GLY A 113 18.76 -28.15 -12.21
C GLY A 113 18.33 -28.77 -10.88
N ALA A 114 17.24 -28.25 -10.34
CA ALA A 114 16.62 -28.74 -9.11
C ALA A 114 15.09 -28.64 -9.21
N ASP A 115 14.41 -29.64 -8.66
CA ASP A 115 12.98 -29.57 -8.38
C ASP A 115 12.79 -29.11 -6.94
N ILE A 116 11.88 -28.16 -6.71
CA ILE A 116 11.64 -27.49 -5.44
C ILE A 116 10.13 -27.38 -5.23
N SER A 117 9.62 -27.73 -4.05
CA SER A 117 8.28 -27.37 -3.57
C SER A 117 8.42 -26.54 -2.30
N VAL A 118 7.71 -25.41 -2.21
CA VAL A 118 7.87 -24.43 -1.13
C VAL A 118 6.52 -24.00 -0.54
N SER A 119 6.49 -23.88 0.79
CA SER A 119 5.36 -23.36 1.58
C SER A 119 5.90 -22.64 2.81
N GLY A 120 5.17 -21.65 3.33
CA GLY A 120 5.54 -20.97 4.57
C GLY A 120 4.34 -20.63 5.44
N ASN A 121 4.56 -20.56 6.75
CA ASN A 121 3.56 -20.03 7.68
C ASN A 121 3.90 -18.62 8.19
N VAL A 122 5.02 -18.03 7.78
CA VAL A 122 5.35 -16.64 8.11
C VAL A 122 4.28 -15.73 7.47
N PRO A 123 3.51 -14.96 8.26
CA PRO A 123 2.47 -14.10 7.70
C PRO A 123 3.07 -13.09 6.70
N GLN A 124 2.61 -13.16 5.46
CA GLN A 124 3.09 -12.29 4.39
C GLN A 124 2.74 -10.82 4.68
N GLY A 125 3.70 -9.92 4.46
CA GLY A 125 3.48 -8.49 4.68
C GLY A 125 3.33 -8.05 6.15
N ALA A 126 3.39 -8.96 7.12
CA ALA A 126 3.28 -8.63 8.55
C ALA A 126 4.60 -8.08 9.15
N GLY A 127 5.65 -7.94 8.33
CA GLY A 127 6.97 -7.48 8.75
C GLY A 127 7.71 -8.47 9.62
N LEU A 128 7.44 -9.76 9.42
CA LEU A 128 8.15 -10.88 10.03
C LEU A 128 9.13 -11.55 9.04
N SER A 129 9.44 -10.86 7.95
CA SER A 129 10.42 -11.23 6.91
C SER A 129 10.15 -12.56 6.21
N SER A 130 8.94 -12.72 5.67
CA SER A 130 8.61 -13.87 4.82
C SER A 130 9.48 -13.96 3.57
N SER A 131 9.88 -12.82 2.97
CA SER A 131 10.79 -12.78 1.81
C SER A 131 12.19 -13.27 2.17
N ALA A 132 12.80 -12.72 3.23
CA ALA A 132 14.13 -13.14 3.67
C ALA A 132 14.18 -14.64 4.06
N ALA A 133 13.13 -15.16 4.72
CA ALA A 133 13.04 -16.59 5.03
C ALA A 133 12.99 -17.45 3.74
N LEU A 134 12.26 -16.99 2.72
CA LEU A 134 12.24 -17.64 1.40
C LEU A 134 13.61 -17.58 0.72
N GLU A 135 14.29 -16.43 0.75
CA GLU A 135 15.59 -16.26 0.12
C GLU A 135 16.66 -17.16 0.75
N VAL A 136 16.70 -17.19 2.08
CA VAL A 136 17.65 -17.99 2.86
C VAL A 136 17.38 -19.47 2.67
N VAL A 137 16.12 -19.93 2.70
CA VAL A 137 15.82 -21.36 2.52
C VAL A 137 16.21 -21.84 1.12
N ILE A 138 16.08 -21.01 0.08
CA ILE A 138 16.52 -21.36 -1.27
C ILE A 138 18.05 -21.41 -1.36
N GLY A 139 18.75 -20.40 -0.82
CA GLY A 139 20.21 -20.43 -0.78
C GLY A 139 20.74 -21.67 -0.04
N GLN A 140 20.12 -22.00 1.10
CA GLN A 140 20.39 -23.21 1.87
C GLN A 140 20.08 -24.49 1.08
N THR A 141 19.00 -24.49 0.29
CA THR A 141 18.61 -25.63 -0.56
C THR A 141 19.70 -25.94 -1.58
N PHE A 142 20.19 -24.94 -2.32
CA PHE A 142 21.27 -25.14 -3.29
C PHE A 142 22.59 -25.52 -2.63
N LYS A 143 22.91 -24.93 -1.47
CA LYS A 143 24.06 -25.35 -0.65
C LYS A 143 24.00 -26.83 -0.31
N VAL A 144 22.87 -27.31 0.23
CA VAL A 144 22.71 -28.71 0.69
C VAL A 144 22.67 -29.67 -0.49
N LEU A 145 21.89 -29.38 -1.53
CA LEU A 145 21.81 -30.25 -2.70
C LEU A 145 23.20 -30.39 -3.33
N PHE A 146 23.86 -29.29 -3.68
CA PHE A 146 25.10 -29.34 -4.47
C PHE A 146 26.38 -29.33 -3.65
N ASN A 147 26.28 -29.39 -2.33
CA ASN A 147 27.42 -29.32 -1.41
C ASN A 147 28.31 -28.10 -1.70
N LEU A 148 27.69 -26.93 -1.87
CA LEU A 148 28.40 -25.69 -2.18
C LEU A 148 29.18 -25.20 -0.95
N GLU A 149 30.43 -24.78 -1.16
CA GLU A 149 31.24 -24.13 -0.13
C GLU A 149 30.82 -22.66 0.03
N ILE A 150 29.63 -22.46 0.61
CA ILE A 150 29.05 -21.15 0.95
C ILE A 150 28.69 -21.12 2.44
N SER A 151 29.14 -20.10 3.16
CA SER A 151 28.81 -19.89 4.57
C SER A 151 27.37 -19.41 4.76
N GLN A 152 26.83 -19.48 5.98
CA GLN A 152 25.49 -18.96 6.28
C GLN A 152 25.41 -17.43 6.05
N ALA A 153 26.45 -16.70 6.46
CA ALA A 153 26.59 -15.27 6.18
C ALA A 153 26.54 -14.96 4.67
N GLU A 154 27.23 -15.76 3.86
CA GLU A 154 27.22 -15.58 2.41
C GLU A 154 25.86 -15.91 1.79
N ILE A 155 25.13 -16.89 2.33
CA ILE A 155 23.72 -17.15 1.96
C ILE A 155 22.87 -15.92 2.28
N ALA A 156 23.00 -15.34 3.48
CA ALA A 156 22.26 -14.14 3.85
C ALA A 156 22.55 -12.97 2.89
N LEU A 157 23.83 -12.70 2.62
CA LEU A 157 24.26 -11.68 1.65
C LEU A 157 23.77 -11.98 0.23
N ASN A 158 23.63 -13.26 -0.13
CA ASN A 158 23.09 -13.65 -1.44
C ASN A 158 21.59 -13.34 -1.53
N GLY A 159 20.83 -13.65 -0.48
CA GLY A 159 19.41 -13.29 -0.37
C GLY A 159 19.21 -11.78 -0.46
N GLN A 160 19.93 -11.01 0.36
CA GLN A 160 19.86 -9.55 0.34
C GLN A 160 20.19 -8.98 -1.05
N GLN A 161 21.20 -9.53 -1.73
CA GLN A 161 21.55 -9.11 -3.08
C GLN A 161 20.45 -9.43 -4.09
N ALA A 162 19.76 -10.56 -3.95
CA ALA A 162 18.62 -10.91 -4.77
C ALA A 162 17.45 -9.95 -4.54
N GLU A 163 17.12 -9.63 -3.28
CA GLU A 163 16.06 -8.68 -2.93
C GLU A 163 16.33 -7.29 -3.52
N ASN A 164 17.55 -6.78 -3.32
CA ASN A 164 17.97 -5.46 -3.80
C ASN A 164 18.07 -5.35 -5.32
N LYS A 165 18.75 -6.32 -5.97
CA LYS A 165 19.15 -6.17 -7.39
C LYS A 165 18.24 -6.89 -8.37
N PHE A 166 17.42 -7.82 -7.92
CA PHE A 166 16.54 -8.60 -8.79
C PHE A 166 15.07 -8.34 -8.48
N VAL A 167 14.67 -8.31 -7.21
CA VAL A 167 13.28 -8.04 -6.83
C VAL A 167 12.98 -6.53 -6.82
N GLY A 168 13.94 -5.71 -6.37
CA GLY A 168 13.87 -4.24 -6.39
C GLY A 168 13.51 -3.59 -5.05
N CYS A 169 13.64 -4.30 -3.92
CA CYS A 169 13.44 -3.75 -2.58
C CYS A 169 14.80 -3.50 -1.91
N ASN A 170 15.11 -2.25 -1.55
CA ASN A 170 16.42 -1.82 -1.03
C ASN A 170 16.63 -2.10 0.48
N CYS A 171 16.47 -3.35 0.91
CA CYS A 171 16.58 -3.74 2.32
C CYS A 171 18.01 -3.72 2.87
N GLY A 172 18.15 -3.56 4.20
CA GLY A 172 19.40 -3.85 4.91
C GLY A 172 19.63 -5.36 5.09
N ILE A 173 20.66 -5.74 5.86
CA ILE A 173 21.12 -7.14 5.98
C ILE A 173 20.48 -7.91 7.14
N MET A 174 19.74 -7.21 8.02
CA MET A 174 19.21 -7.75 9.27
C MET A 174 18.41 -9.04 9.05
N ASP A 175 17.43 -8.98 8.15
CA ASP A 175 16.40 -10.00 7.97
C ASP A 175 17.00 -11.33 7.50
N GLN A 176 17.83 -11.27 6.47
CA GLN A 176 18.49 -12.46 5.91
C GLN A 176 19.52 -13.02 6.90
N MET A 177 20.25 -12.17 7.63
CA MET A 177 21.28 -12.63 8.55
C MET A 177 20.69 -13.40 9.74
N ILE A 178 19.64 -12.88 10.38
CA ILE A 178 19.00 -13.59 11.50
C ILE A 178 18.30 -14.88 11.04
N SER A 179 17.72 -14.88 9.84
CA SER A 179 17.12 -16.09 9.28
C SER A 179 18.17 -17.18 9.01
N ALA A 180 19.37 -16.80 8.53
CA ALA A 180 20.44 -17.75 8.19
C ALA A 180 21.26 -18.25 9.39
N GLU A 181 21.45 -17.42 10.41
CA GLU A 181 22.37 -17.67 11.54
C GLU A 181 21.72 -17.61 12.93
N GLY A 182 20.38 -17.52 13.00
CA GLY A 182 19.63 -17.55 14.26
C GLY A 182 19.93 -18.80 15.10
N ARG A 183 19.98 -18.63 16.42
CA ARG A 183 20.18 -19.73 17.38
C ARG A 183 19.00 -19.81 18.32
N GLU A 184 18.62 -21.04 18.68
CA GLU A 184 17.54 -21.29 19.64
C GLU A 184 17.82 -20.56 20.96
N ASN A 185 16.80 -19.90 21.53
CA ASN A 185 16.86 -19.12 22.77
C ASN A 185 17.91 -17.99 22.77
N HIS A 186 18.25 -17.45 21.60
CA HIS A 186 19.15 -16.30 21.49
C HIS A 186 18.59 -15.22 20.54
N ALA A 187 18.77 -13.96 20.92
CA ALA A 187 18.80 -12.84 19.99
C ALA A 187 20.20 -12.73 19.36
N MET A 188 20.31 -11.97 18.28
CA MET A 188 21.58 -11.71 17.58
C MET A 188 21.87 -10.23 17.62
N LEU A 189 22.88 -9.81 18.37
CA LEU A 189 23.42 -8.47 18.17
C LEU A 189 24.26 -8.51 16.88
N LEU A 190 23.79 -7.83 15.85
CA LEU A 190 24.47 -7.74 14.56
C LEU A 190 25.00 -6.33 14.37
N ASP A 191 26.31 -6.23 14.13
CA ASP A 191 26.92 -5.04 13.56
C ASP A 191 26.74 -5.07 12.04
N CYS A 192 25.87 -4.22 11.50
CA CYS A 192 25.53 -4.23 10.08
C CYS A 192 26.67 -3.75 9.19
N ARG A 193 27.72 -3.12 9.76
CA ARG A 193 28.90 -2.69 9.02
C ARG A 193 29.93 -3.81 8.87
N SER A 194 30.37 -4.37 10.00
CA SER A 194 31.41 -5.41 10.02
C SER A 194 30.85 -6.80 9.71
N LEU A 195 29.53 -6.96 9.83
CA LEU A 195 28.81 -8.24 9.82
C LEU A 195 29.21 -9.15 11.00
N GLU A 196 29.89 -8.62 12.01
CA GLU A 196 30.14 -9.33 13.27
C GLU A 196 28.82 -9.54 14.01
N LYS A 197 28.70 -10.73 14.60
CA LYS A 197 27.47 -11.22 15.23
C LYS A 197 27.82 -11.73 16.61
N GLU A 198 27.04 -11.32 17.60
CA GLU A 198 27.12 -11.85 18.94
C GLU A 198 25.78 -12.49 19.30
N ALA A 199 25.82 -13.78 19.68
CA ALA A 199 24.64 -14.44 20.22
C ALA A 199 24.36 -13.90 21.63
N VAL A 200 23.14 -13.42 21.86
CA VAL A 200 22.68 -12.87 23.14
C VAL A 200 21.64 -13.82 23.69
N SER A 201 21.97 -14.53 24.77
CA SER A 201 21.06 -15.48 25.41
C SER A 201 19.81 -14.75 25.93
N MET A 202 18.64 -15.32 25.65
CA MET A 202 17.36 -14.85 26.16
C MET A 202 16.97 -15.64 27.42
N PRO A 203 16.38 -15.01 28.45
CA PRO A 203 15.88 -15.72 29.62
C PRO A 203 14.86 -16.81 29.24
N GLU A 204 14.94 -18.00 29.85
CA GLU A 204 14.05 -19.13 29.53
C GLU A 204 12.58 -18.87 29.91
N ASP A 205 12.34 -18.02 30.89
CA ASP A 205 11.02 -17.57 31.34
C ASP A 205 10.50 -16.35 30.56
N MET A 206 11.29 -15.83 29.61
CA MET A 206 10.89 -14.75 28.72
C MET A 206 10.14 -15.30 27.50
N ALA A 207 8.99 -14.71 27.20
CA ALA A 207 8.27 -14.96 25.95
C ALA A 207 8.32 -13.71 25.06
N VAL A 208 8.49 -13.92 23.75
CA VAL A 208 8.29 -12.87 22.74
C VAL A 208 6.88 -13.00 22.19
N VAL A 209 6.04 -12.01 22.48
CA VAL A 209 4.66 -11.97 21.98
C VAL A 209 4.60 -11.01 20.80
N ILE A 210 4.20 -11.52 19.63
CA ILE A 210 3.99 -10.71 18.43
C ILE A 210 2.50 -10.42 18.31
N ILE A 211 2.13 -9.16 18.42
CA ILE A 211 0.75 -8.70 18.28
C ILE A 211 0.61 -8.06 16.91
N ASN A 212 -0.04 -8.77 15.99
CA ASN A 212 -0.40 -8.20 14.70
C ASN A 212 -1.62 -7.29 14.90
N SER A 213 -1.46 -5.99 14.65
CA SER A 213 -2.57 -5.03 14.72
C SER A 213 -3.68 -5.31 13.71
N ASN A 214 -3.41 -6.17 12.72
CA ASN A 214 -4.25 -6.41 11.53
C ASN A 214 -4.55 -5.13 10.73
N LYS A 215 -3.89 -4.01 11.06
CA LYS A 215 -3.92 -2.80 10.25
C LYS A 215 -3.16 -3.10 8.96
N LYS A 216 -3.87 -3.03 7.83
CA LYS A 216 -3.26 -3.22 6.50
C LYS A 216 -2.16 -2.16 6.32
N ARG A 217 -0.92 -2.62 6.14
CA ARG A 217 0.21 -1.76 5.78
C ARG A 217 -0.02 -1.20 4.37
N GLY A 218 0.48 -0.01 4.07
CA GLY A 218 0.80 0.36 2.69
C GLY A 218 2.32 0.37 2.43
N LEU A 219 2.75 1.28 1.55
CA LEU A 219 4.06 1.43 0.88
C LEU A 219 5.38 1.43 1.69
N VAL A 220 5.74 0.36 2.41
CA VAL A 220 7.01 0.28 3.18
C VAL A 220 8.23 0.80 2.41
N ASP A 221 8.29 0.60 1.10
CA ASP A 221 9.46 0.94 0.28
C ASP A 221 9.68 2.45 0.00
N SER A 222 8.64 3.29 -0.21
CA SER A 222 8.86 4.69 -0.61
C SER A 222 9.32 5.57 0.56
N GLU A 223 8.71 5.41 1.73
CA GLU A 223 9.12 6.14 2.93
C GLU A 223 10.38 5.57 3.54
N TYR A 224 10.59 4.26 3.44
CA TYR A 224 11.89 3.68 3.78
C TYR A 224 13.00 4.34 2.94
N ASN A 225 12.79 4.53 1.63
CA ASN A 225 13.75 5.23 0.78
C ASN A 225 13.91 6.73 1.15
N ILE A 226 12.82 7.44 1.48
CA ILE A 226 12.90 8.84 1.95
C ILE A 226 13.67 8.92 3.28
N ARG A 227 13.37 8.06 4.26
CA ARG A 227 14.08 8.00 5.54
C ARG A 227 15.55 7.71 5.33
N ARG A 228 15.86 6.79 4.42
CA ARG A 228 17.24 6.50 4.01
C ARG A 228 17.93 7.73 3.43
N GLN A 229 17.32 8.42 2.47
CA GLN A 229 17.87 9.66 1.89
C GLN A 229 18.09 10.75 2.95
N GLN A 230 17.16 10.90 3.90
CA GLN A 230 17.31 11.85 5.03
C GLN A 230 18.48 11.48 5.94
N CYS A 231 18.71 10.19 6.18
CA CYS A 231 19.89 9.74 6.93
C CYS A 231 21.19 9.96 6.16
N GLU A 232 21.19 9.70 4.84
CA GLU A 232 22.32 9.93 3.95
C GLU A 232 22.66 11.43 3.83
N GLU A 233 21.65 12.30 3.86
CA GLU A 233 21.81 13.75 3.94
C GLU A 233 22.53 14.16 5.23
N ALA A 234 22.03 13.70 6.37
CA ALA A 234 22.65 13.99 7.66
C ALA A 234 24.10 13.49 7.69
N ALA A 235 24.37 12.26 7.26
CA ALA A 235 25.72 11.70 7.19
C ALA A 235 26.66 12.58 6.35
N ARG A 236 26.16 13.12 5.22
CA ARG A 236 26.93 14.03 4.35
C ARG A 236 27.28 15.34 5.05
N ILE A 237 26.35 15.93 5.79
CA ILE A 237 26.56 17.17 6.56
C ILE A 237 27.60 16.94 7.68
N PHE A 238 27.55 15.79 8.35
CA PHE A 238 28.55 15.40 9.33
C PHE A 238 29.91 15.00 8.72
N GLY A 239 29.99 14.81 7.39
CA GLY A 239 31.21 14.40 6.70
C GLY A 239 31.60 12.94 6.96
N VAL A 240 30.63 12.09 7.29
CA VAL A 240 30.83 10.66 7.58
C VAL A 240 30.15 9.78 6.53
N LYS A 241 30.55 8.51 6.46
CA LYS A 241 29.95 7.55 5.52
C LYS A 241 28.53 7.16 5.91
N ALA A 242 28.30 6.98 7.21
CA ALA A 242 27.00 6.60 7.76
C ALA A 242 26.83 7.18 9.16
N LEU A 243 25.59 7.35 9.60
CA LEU A 243 25.27 7.93 10.91
C LEU A 243 25.81 7.11 12.10
N ARG A 244 26.19 5.85 11.88
CA ARG A 244 26.97 5.04 12.83
C ARG A 244 28.22 5.74 13.37
N ASP A 245 28.84 6.64 12.61
CA ASP A 245 30.08 7.32 13.02
C ASP A 245 29.84 8.63 13.81
N VAL A 246 28.59 9.00 14.06
CA VAL A 246 28.23 10.25 14.74
C VAL A 246 27.82 9.94 16.17
N THR A 247 28.48 10.56 17.15
CA THR A 247 28.04 10.48 18.56
C THR A 247 26.93 11.49 18.85
N ILE A 248 26.20 11.31 19.95
CA ILE A 248 25.13 12.24 20.32
C ILE A 248 25.68 13.64 20.66
N GLU A 249 26.90 13.72 21.19
CA GLU A 249 27.60 14.98 21.47
C GLU A 249 27.92 15.71 20.17
N GLN A 250 28.50 15.02 19.19
CA GLN A 250 28.77 15.58 17.86
C GLN A 250 27.49 16.03 17.16
N PHE A 251 26.42 15.24 17.29
CA PHE A 251 25.10 15.61 16.78
C PHE A 251 24.61 16.92 17.42
N ASN A 252 24.66 17.04 18.74
CA ASN A 252 24.19 18.22 19.46
C ASN A 252 24.98 19.49 19.12
N GLU A 253 26.29 19.37 18.83
CA GLU A 253 27.12 20.51 18.42
C GLU A 253 26.72 21.07 17.04
N LYS A 254 26.25 20.21 16.13
CA LYS A 254 25.93 20.58 14.74
C LYS A 254 24.46 20.48 14.37
N VAL A 255 23.57 20.19 15.32
CA VAL A 255 22.14 20.03 15.04
C VAL A 255 21.53 21.27 14.37
N ALA A 256 22.05 22.45 14.68
CA ALA A 256 21.63 23.72 14.07
C ALA A 256 22.02 23.86 12.58
N GLU A 257 22.92 23.02 12.07
CA GLU A 257 23.31 22.96 10.66
C GLU A 257 22.40 22.03 9.83
N LEU A 258 21.55 21.24 10.49
CA LEU A 258 20.63 20.30 9.85
C LEU A 258 19.25 20.93 9.69
N ASP A 259 18.55 20.57 8.61
CA ASP A 259 17.10 20.75 8.53
C ASP A 259 16.41 20.01 9.68
N GLU A 260 15.28 20.54 10.19
CA GLU A 260 14.59 19.98 11.36
C GLU A 260 14.23 18.50 11.16
N MET A 261 13.74 18.13 9.97
CA MET A 261 13.33 16.76 9.69
C MET A 261 14.55 15.83 9.61
N VAL A 262 15.60 16.29 8.95
CA VAL A 262 16.88 15.56 8.84
C VAL A 262 17.50 15.36 10.23
N ALA A 263 17.45 16.38 11.09
CA ALA A 263 17.91 16.31 12.47
C ALA A 263 17.16 15.26 13.29
N LYS A 264 15.82 15.20 13.16
CA LYS A 264 14.99 14.17 13.80
C LYS A 264 15.39 12.76 13.34
N ARG A 265 15.53 12.55 12.02
CA ARG A 265 15.93 11.23 11.49
C ARG A 265 17.32 10.81 11.96
N ALA A 266 18.27 11.75 11.97
CA ALA A 266 19.61 11.50 12.44
C ALA A 266 19.65 11.16 13.94
N ARG A 267 18.93 11.92 14.76
CA ARG A 267 18.81 11.67 16.21
C ARG A 267 18.26 10.29 16.50
N HIS A 268 17.22 9.86 15.78
CA HIS A 268 16.69 8.50 15.92
C HIS A 268 17.79 7.47 15.70
N VAL A 269 18.46 7.48 14.53
CA VAL A 269 19.46 6.47 14.18
C VAL A 269 20.64 6.45 15.16
N ILE A 270 21.15 7.63 15.54
CA ILE A 270 22.28 7.74 16.47
C ILE A 270 21.90 7.18 17.85
N THR A 271 20.74 7.58 18.37
CA THR A 271 20.30 7.13 19.70
C THR A 271 19.85 5.67 19.69
N GLU A 272 19.25 5.19 18.60
CA GLU A 272 18.80 3.80 18.44
C GLU A 272 19.98 2.82 18.35
N ASN A 273 21.09 3.21 17.72
CA ASN A 273 22.33 2.44 17.75
C ASN A 273 22.82 2.21 19.18
N ASN A 274 22.86 3.28 20.00
CA ASN A 274 23.28 3.18 21.39
C ASN A 274 22.31 2.32 22.21
N ARG A 275 20.99 2.55 22.06
CA ARG A 275 19.96 1.74 22.72
C ARG A 275 20.06 0.26 22.37
N THR A 276 20.42 -0.08 21.14
CA THR A 276 20.53 -1.47 20.68
C THR A 276 21.68 -2.22 21.34
N VAL A 277 22.85 -1.58 21.43
CA VAL A 277 24.01 -2.16 22.14
C VAL A 277 23.71 -2.29 23.64
N GLU A 278 23.07 -1.29 24.23
CA GLU A 278 22.68 -1.31 25.64
C GLU A 278 21.61 -2.39 25.91
N ALA A 279 20.65 -2.58 25.00
CA ALA A 279 19.63 -3.61 25.11
C ALA A 279 20.22 -5.02 25.06
N ALA A 280 21.24 -5.23 24.21
CA ALA A 280 21.97 -6.49 24.20
C ALA A 280 22.68 -6.75 25.54
N GLN A 281 23.22 -5.73 26.18
CA GLN A 281 23.81 -5.83 27.53
C GLN A 281 22.74 -6.11 28.59
N ALA A 282 21.63 -5.38 28.58
CA ALA A 282 20.52 -5.58 29.51
C ALA A 282 19.95 -7.00 29.41
N LEU A 283 19.79 -7.53 28.20
CA LEU A 283 19.34 -8.90 27.96
C LEU A 283 20.34 -9.93 28.49
N ARG A 284 21.66 -9.70 28.32
CA ARG A 284 22.73 -10.56 28.89
C ARG A 284 22.74 -10.56 30.41
N SER A 285 22.49 -9.41 31.04
CA SER A 285 22.47 -9.28 32.50
C SER A 285 21.10 -9.60 33.11
N HIS A 286 20.13 -10.05 32.31
CA HIS A 286 18.75 -10.28 32.71
C HIS A 286 18.08 -9.04 33.36
N ASP A 287 18.51 -7.84 32.97
CA ASP A 287 17.94 -6.57 33.45
C ASP A 287 16.70 -6.21 32.62
N MET A 288 15.59 -6.90 32.92
CA MET A 288 14.33 -6.72 32.20
C MET A 288 13.72 -5.34 32.39
N LYS A 289 14.03 -4.66 33.51
CA LYS A 289 13.61 -3.29 33.73
C LYS A 289 14.31 -2.37 32.73
N ARG A 290 15.63 -2.46 32.61
CA ARG A 290 16.35 -1.64 31.62
C ARG A 290 15.94 -1.98 30.19
N MET A 291 15.70 -3.25 29.88
CA MET A 291 15.15 -3.66 28.58
C MET A 291 13.78 -3.00 28.31
N SER A 292 12.91 -2.94 29.33
CA SER A 292 11.60 -2.27 29.24
C SER A 292 11.74 -0.79 28.92
N ASP A 293 12.62 -0.08 29.64
CA ASP A 293 12.90 1.34 29.42
C ASP A 293 13.42 1.59 28.00
N LEU A 294 14.39 0.78 27.54
CA LEU A 294 14.99 0.90 26.21
C LEU A 294 13.98 0.65 25.08
N MET A 295 13.09 -0.33 25.22
CA MET A 295 12.04 -0.59 24.22
C MET A 295 11.03 0.56 24.17
N ALA A 296 10.66 1.15 25.31
CA ALA A 296 9.79 2.31 25.37
C ALA A 296 10.45 3.55 24.73
N GLU A 297 11.73 3.79 25.01
CA GLU A 297 12.52 4.86 24.39
C GLU A 297 12.66 4.66 22.87
N SER A 298 12.91 3.43 22.41
CA SER A 298 12.93 3.08 20.99
C SER A 298 11.58 3.35 20.33
N HIS A 299 10.47 2.95 20.97
CA HIS A 299 9.14 3.22 20.45
C HIS A 299 8.83 4.71 20.33
N ALA A 300 9.13 5.48 21.38
CA ALA A 300 8.97 6.93 21.36
C ALA A 300 9.83 7.57 20.27
N SER A 301 11.09 7.13 20.11
CA SER A 301 11.96 7.63 19.05
C SER A 301 11.43 7.28 17.65
N MET A 302 10.88 6.08 17.44
CA MET A 302 10.24 5.73 16.17
C MET A 302 8.97 6.55 15.89
N ARG A 303 8.21 6.90 16.92
CA ARG A 303 6.99 7.72 16.79
C ARG A 303 7.32 9.19 16.55
N ASP A 304 8.22 9.74 17.36
CA ASP A 304 8.43 11.18 17.49
C ASP A 304 9.59 11.70 16.64
N ASP A 305 10.67 10.93 16.52
CA ASP A 305 11.88 11.32 15.77
C ASP A 305 11.92 10.71 14.37
N PHE A 306 11.50 9.46 14.24
CA PHE A 306 11.51 8.77 12.94
C PHE A 306 10.18 8.80 12.22
N GLU A 307 9.09 9.04 12.95
CA GLU A 307 7.71 9.14 12.43
C GLU A 307 7.34 7.97 11.51
N ILE A 308 7.48 6.76 12.06
CA ILE A 308 7.14 5.49 11.38
C ILE A 308 6.06 4.68 12.08
N THR A 309 5.62 5.10 13.27
CA THR A 309 4.50 4.45 13.97
C THR A 309 3.15 4.99 13.50
N VAL A 310 2.08 4.30 13.90
CA VAL A 310 0.70 4.71 13.66
C VAL A 310 -0.09 4.53 14.96
N LYS A 311 -1.16 5.31 15.13
CA LYS A 311 -1.93 5.33 16.37
C LYS A 311 -2.41 3.96 16.84
N GLU A 312 -2.81 3.02 15.96
CA GLU A 312 -3.20 1.68 16.42
C GLU A 312 -2.04 0.94 17.05
N ILE A 313 -0.85 1.08 16.47
CA ILE A 313 0.36 0.46 17.01
C ILE A 313 0.70 1.15 18.34
N ASP A 314 0.67 2.48 18.41
CA ASP A 314 0.94 3.20 19.65
C ASP A 314 -0.06 2.83 20.75
N THR A 315 -1.35 2.70 20.41
CA THR A 315 -2.40 2.27 21.35
C THR A 315 -2.16 0.84 21.84
N LEU A 316 -1.76 -0.07 20.95
CA LEU A 316 -1.39 -1.44 21.35
C LEU A 316 -0.17 -1.44 22.28
N VAL A 317 0.83 -0.60 21.99
CA VAL A 317 2.00 -0.44 22.87
C VAL A 317 1.56 0.07 24.24
N GLU A 318 0.69 1.07 24.33
CA GLU A 318 0.17 1.62 25.59
C GLU A 318 -0.61 0.56 26.39
N ILE A 319 -1.53 -0.17 25.74
CA ILE A 319 -2.31 -1.24 26.38
C ILE A 319 -1.37 -2.29 26.96
N VAL A 320 -0.43 -2.79 26.16
CA VAL A 320 0.49 -3.83 26.58
C VAL A 320 1.40 -3.33 27.69
N LYS A 321 1.95 -2.11 27.58
CA LYS A 321 2.80 -1.50 28.62
C LYS A 321 2.03 -1.35 29.93
N GLY A 322 0.74 -1.00 29.88
CA GLY A 322 -0.12 -0.95 31.06
C GLY A 322 -0.32 -2.31 31.75
N VAL A 323 -0.32 -3.40 30.98
CA VAL A 323 -0.46 -4.77 31.50
C VAL A 323 0.86 -5.32 32.05
N ILE A 324 1.97 -5.16 31.32
CA ILE A 324 3.26 -5.77 31.68
C ILE A 324 4.09 -4.92 32.65
N GLY A 325 3.80 -3.61 32.76
CA GLY A 325 4.56 -2.68 33.58
C GLY A 325 6.06 -2.69 33.21
N ASP A 326 6.91 -2.85 34.22
CA ASP A 326 8.38 -2.90 34.07
C ASP A 326 8.93 -4.34 33.98
N GLN A 327 8.04 -5.35 33.92
CA GLN A 327 8.43 -6.76 33.82
C GLN A 327 8.76 -7.19 32.38
N GLY A 328 8.54 -6.32 31.39
CA GLY A 328 8.85 -6.54 29.99
C GLY A 328 8.75 -5.26 29.17
N GLY A 329 9.27 -5.27 27.95
CA GLY A 329 9.20 -4.13 27.02
C GLY A 329 8.25 -4.38 25.86
N VAL A 330 7.72 -3.30 25.29
CA VAL A 330 6.84 -3.34 24.12
C VAL A 330 7.12 -2.15 23.21
N ARG A 331 7.12 -2.39 21.89
CA ARG A 331 7.30 -1.39 20.83
C ARG A 331 6.72 -1.88 19.50
N MET A 332 6.55 -0.96 18.54
CA MET A 332 6.33 -1.28 17.13
C MET A 332 7.44 -2.16 16.54
N THR A 333 7.14 -2.93 15.49
CA THR A 333 8.15 -3.44 14.55
C THR A 333 7.64 -3.39 13.08
N GLY A 334 8.45 -2.92 12.12
CA GLY A 334 8.07 -2.71 10.69
C GLY A 334 7.52 -1.31 10.30
N GLY A 335 7.06 -1.09 9.05
CA GLY A 335 7.05 0.26 8.40
C GLY A 335 5.78 1.08 8.01
N GLY A 336 4.51 0.66 8.22
CA GLY A 336 3.18 1.42 8.19
C GLY A 336 2.76 2.51 7.13
N PHE A 337 1.50 2.54 6.55
CA PHE A 337 0.92 3.60 5.61
C PHE A 337 -0.65 3.60 5.47
N GLY A 338 -1.32 4.63 4.87
CA GLY A 338 -2.80 4.75 4.62
C GLY A 338 -3.27 5.76 3.52
N GLY A 339 -4.60 5.91 3.28
CA GLY A 339 -5.21 6.95 2.39
C GLY A 339 -6.37 6.55 1.44
N CYS A 340 -6.57 5.25 1.16
CA CYS A 340 -7.59 4.73 0.21
C CYS A 340 -8.66 3.87 0.88
N ILE A 341 -9.87 3.80 0.31
CA ILE A 341 -10.87 2.79 0.67
C ILE A 341 -10.55 1.51 -0.12
N VAL A 342 -9.87 0.57 0.53
CA VAL A 342 -9.45 -0.70 -0.11
C VAL A 342 -10.45 -1.84 0.06
N SER A 343 -11.53 -1.63 0.82
CA SER A 343 -12.55 -2.64 1.13
C SER A 343 -13.77 -1.96 1.75
N CYS A 344 -14.97 -2.38 1.34
CA CYS A 344 -16.23 -2.08 2.01
C CYS A 344 -17.06 -3.36 2.00
N THR A 345 -17.28 -3.93 3.20
CA THR A 345 -17.92 -5.23 3.34
C THR A 345 -19.25 -5.09 4.08
N LEU A 346 -20.32 -5.66 3.52
CA LEU A 346 -21.66 -5.63 4.09
C LEU A 346 -22.10 -7.02 4.53
N PRO A 347 -22.77 -7.19 5.68
CA PRO A 347 -23.29 -8.48 6.17
C PRO A 347 -24.64 -8.82 5.51
N VAL A 348 -24.64 -9.08 4.20
CA VAL A 348 -25.85 -9.36 3.41
C VAL A 348 -26.27 -10.82 3.58
N ASN A 349 -27.50 -11.07 4.00
CA ASN A 349 -28.05 -12.43 4.19
C ASN A 349 -27.19 -13.35 5.09
N GLY A 350 -26.49 -12.78 6.07
CA GLY A 350 -25.61 -13.51 6.98
C GLY A 350 -24.21 -13.80 6.44
N GLU A 351 -23.86 -13.27 5.26
CA GLU A 351 -22.53 -13.37 4.66
C GLU A 351 -21.88 -12.00 4.48
N ASN A 352 -20.55 -11.94 4.66
CA ASN A 352 -19.77 -10.74 4.40
C ASN A 352 -19.49 -10.59 2.90
N ARG A 353 -20.17 -9.64 2.26
CA ARG A 353 -20.03 -9.32 0.83
C ARG A 353 -19.13 -8.10 0.65
N GLU A 354 -17.98 -8.28 0.01
CA GLU A 354 -17.13 -7.18 -0.48
C GLU A 354 -17.81 -6.52 -1.67
N ILE A 355 -18.15 -5.23 -1.58
CA ILE A 355 -18.88 -4.50 -2.63
C ILE A 355 -18.00 -3.53 -3.43
N LEU A 356 -16.72 -3.41 -3.09
CA LEU A 356 -15.76 -2.61 -3.86
C LEU A 356 -14.90 -3.46 -4.77
N LEU A 357 -14.72 -2.99 -6.01
CA LEU A 357 -13.59 -3.45 -6.81
C LEU A 357 -12.29 -2.96 -6.16
N ARG A 358 -11.27 -3.82 -6.15
CA ARG A 358 -10.00 -3.54 -5.49
C ARG A 358 -8.87 -4.34 -6.11
N SER A 359 -7.66 -3.82 -5.99
CA SER A 359 -6.45 -4.56 -6.36
C SER A 359 -6.27 -5.81 -5.48
N PRO A 360 -5.62 -6.88 -5.98
CA PRO A 360 -5.35 -8.08 -5.19
C PRO A 360 -4.43 -7.82 -4.01
N ASN A 361 -3.52 -6.85 -4.16
CA ASN A 361 -2.57 -6.44 -3.14
C ASN A 361 -2.08 -5.01 -3.45
N MET A 362 -1.29 -4.44 -2.54
CA MET A 362 -0.79 -3.07 -2.66
C MET A 362 0.23 -2.88 -3.80
N ALA A 363 1.03 -3.91 -4.14
CA ALA A 363 1.99 -3.80 -5.24
C ALA A 363 1.27 -3.60 -6.58
N GLU A 364 0.16 -4.29 -6.78
CA GLU A 364 -0.71 -4.09 -7.96
C GLU A 364 -1.53 -2.80 -7.84
N HIS A 365 -1.90 -2.39 -6.63
CA HIS A 365 -2.59 -1.12 -6.37
C HIS A 365 -1.77 0.11 -6.77
N MET A 366 -0.44 0.02 -6.70
CA MET A 366 0.46 1.10 -7.10
C MET A 366 0.74 1.17 -8.61
N LYS A 367 0.49 0.07 -9.32
CA LYS A 367 0.70 -0.02 -10.77
C LYS A 367 -0.56 0.27 -11.57
N GLN A 368 -1.73 0.09 -10.96
CA GLN A 368 -3.01 0.31 -11.63
C GLN A 368 -3.29 1.80 -11.85
N ASP A 369 -3.90 2.11 -12.98
CA ASP A 369 -4.34 3.46 -13.35
C ASP A 369 -5.88 3.61 -13.27
N ALA A 370 -6.55 2.73 -12.52
CA ALA A 370 -7.99 2.73 -12.30
C ALA A 370 -8.43 3.53 -11.06
N TYR A 371 -7.51 4.01 -10.21
CA TYR A 371 -7.78 4.84 -9.03
C TYR A 371 -8.63 4.19 -7.91
N PHE A 372 -8.59 2.85 -7.77
CA PHE A 372 -9.50 2.10 -6.88
C PHE A 372 -9.62 2.65 -5.45
N GLY A 373 -10.72 3.36 -5.17
CA GLY A 373 -11.02 3.89 -3.82
C GLY A 373 -10.06 4.97 -3.33
N SER A 374 -9.26 5.55 -4.23
CA SER A 374 -8.29 6.61 -3.91
C SER A 374 -8.99 7.97 -3.74
N ILE A 375 -8.39 8.84 -2.92
CA ILE A 375 -8.70 10.28 -2.96
C ILE A 375 -8.01 10.84 -4.20
N VAL A 376 -8.78 11.48 -5.08
CA VAL A 376 -8.25 12.10 -6.31
C VAL A 376 -8.28 13.62 -6.20
N GLY A 377 -7.24 14.27 -6.72
CA GLY A 377 -7.01 15.71 -6.60
C GLY A 377 -5.63 16.11 -7.14
N ARG A 378 -5.34 17.39 -7.37
CA ARG A 378 -6.13 18.58 -6.98
C ARG A 378 -7.43 18.80 -7.75
N PHE A 379 -7.56 18.29 -8.97
CA PHE A 379 -8.81 18.38 -9.72
C PHE A 379 -9.22 17.01 -10.24
N ALA A 380 -10.29 16.47 -9.66
CA ALA A 380 -10.95 15.27 -10.12
C ALA A 380 -11.56 15.47 -11.51
N ASN A 381 -11.53 14.41 -12.31
CA ASN A 381 -11.92 14.42 -13.71
C ASN A 381 -10.97 15.25 -14.59
N ARG A 382 -11.38 15.51 -15.84
CA ARG A 382 -10.50 16.05 -16.87
C ARG A 382 -10.44 17.57 -16.85
N ILE A 383 -9.26 18.13 -17.14
CA ILE A 383 -9.06 19.51 -17.59
C ILE A 383 -8.52 19.46 -19.02
N ALA A 384 -9.22 20.12 -19.93
CA ALA A 384 -8.92 20.11 -21.35
C ALA A 384 -7.51 20.62 -21.61
N LYS A 385 -6.71 19.83 -22.34
CA LYS A 385 -5.31 20.15 -22.67
C LYS A 385 -4.39 20.37 -21.46
N GLY A 386 -4.86 20.02 -20.25
CA GLY A 386 -4.23 20.41 -18.99
C GLY A 386 -3.98 21.92 -18.88
N LEU A 387 -4.77 22.75 -19.57
CA LEU A 387 -4.58 24.19 -19.60
C LEU A 387 -5.76 24.86 -18.92
N PHE A 388 -5.48 25.89 -18.12
CA PHE A 388 -6.50 26.81 -17.61
C PHE A 388 -5.91 28.20 -17.40
N GLU A 389 -6.78 29.19 -17.20
CA GLU A 389 -6.39 30.59 -17.01
C GLU A 389 -7.05 31.17 -15.76
N ILE A 390 -6.28 31.84 -14.92
CA ILE A 390 -6.77 32.60 -13.75
C ILE A 390 -6.19 34.01 -13.86
N ASP A 391 -7.06 35.02 -13.83
CA ASP A 391 -6.68 36.44 -13.87
C ASP A 391 -5.72 36.82 -15.03
N GLY A 392 -5.86 36.16 -16.18
CA GLY A 392 -5.01 36.38 -17.36
C GLY A 392 -3.69 35.60 -17.38
N GLU A 393 -3.39 34.86 -16.31
CA GLU A 393 -2.22 33.98 -16.21
C GLU A 393 -2.59 32.55 -16.61
N LYS A 394 -1.82 31.96 -17.52
CA LYS A 394 -2.04 30.61 -18.03
C LYS A 394 -1.19 29.60 -17.27
N TYR A 395 -1.82 28.49 -16.89
CA TYR A 395 -1.18 27.39 -16.18
C TYR A 395 -1.25 26.12 -17.01
N GLN A 396 -0.15 25.38 -17.06
CA GLN A 396 -0.04 24.09 -17.74
C GLN A 396 0.14 23.00 -16.69
N LEU A 397 -0.81 22.08 -16.66
CA LEU A 397 -0.81 20.88 -15.85
C LEU A 397 -0.12 19.73 -16.56
N ASP A 398 0.32 18.75 -15.76
CA ASP A 398 0.81 17.48 -16.28
C ASP A 398 -0.31 16.73 -17.04
N ILE A 399 0.03 16.23 -18.22
CA ILE A 399 -0.86 15.48 -19.11
C ILE A 399 -0.66 13.98 -18.86
N ASN A 400 -1.73 13.30 -18.49
CA ASN A 400 -1.75 11.86 -18.18
C ASN A 400 -2.90 11.11 -18.86
N ASN A 401 -3.80 11.79 -19.58
CA ASN A 401 -4.92 11.15 -20.26
C ASN A 401 -5.12 11.72 -21.67
N GLY A 402 -4.47 11.10 -22.66
CA GLY A 402 -4.49 11.60 -24.04
C GLY A 402 -3.85 12.97 -24.13
N GLU A 403 -4.62 13.98 -24.54
CA GLU A 403 -4.19 15.38 -24.55
C GLU A 403 -4.53 16.11 -23.24
N ASN A 404 -5.26 15.48 -22.31
CA ASN A 404 -5.86 16.13 -21.14
C ASN A 404 -5.15 15.75 -19.82
N SER A 405 -5.34 16.58 -18.79
CA SER A 405 -4.99 16.21 -17.42
C SER A 405 -6.21 15.57 -16.76
N LEU A 406 -6.02 14.46 -16.05
CA LEU A 406 -7.06 13.67 -15.38
C LEU A 406 -6.69 13.45 -13.91
N HIS A 407 -7.64 13.67 -13.01
CA HIS A 407 -7.53 13.35 -11.57
C HIS A 407 -6.32 13.97 -10.85
N GLY A 408 -5.82 15.10 -11.36
CA GLY A 408 -4.75 15.87 -10.74
C GLY A 408 -3.36 15.65 -11.31
N GLY A 409 -3.20 14.80 -12.34
CA GLY A 409 -1.95 14.68 -13.09
C GLY A 409 -1.23 13.34 -12.95
N LEU A 410 0.04 13.31 -13.36
CA LEU A 410 0.88 12.11 -13.38
C LEU A 410 1.16 11.56 -11.98
N GLU A 411 1.44 12.44 -11.02
CA GLU A 411 1.71 12.16 -9.61
C GLU A 411 0.60 12.76 -8.72
N GLY A 412 -0.65 12.55 -9.14
CA GLY A 412 -1.85 13.02 -8.44
C GLY A 412 -2.02 12.42 -7.04
N PHE A 413 -3.02 12.92 -6.31
CA PHE A 413 -3.23 12.57 -4.89
C PHE A 413 -3.43 11.08 -4.61
N ASP A 414 -3.84 10.31 -5.62
CA ASP A 414 -3.98 8.87 -5.59
C ASP A 414 -2.65 8.12 -5.44
N LYS A 415 -1.54 8.76 -5.84
CA LYS A 415 -0.17 8.22 -5.75
C LYS A 415 0.60 8.76 -4.54
N ARG A 416 -0.01 9.68 -3.78
CA ARG A 416 0.62 10.35 -2.65
C ARG A 416 0.32 9.62 -1.35
N ARG A 417 1.28 9.68 -0.43
CA ARG A 417 1.07 9.22 0.95
C ARG A 417 0.32 10.29 1.72
N TRP A 418 -0.82 9.92 2.28
CA TRP A 418 -1.56 10.77 3.20
C TRP A 418 -1.10 10.51 4.64
N LYS A 419 -0.92 11.58 5.41
CA LYS A 419 -0.64 11.51 6.85
C LYS A 419 -1.95 11.23 7.59
N VAL A 420 -1.94 10.34 8.60
CA VAL A 420 -3.10 10.17 9.48
C VAL A 420 -2.99 11.20 10.60
N GLU A 421 -3.98 12.07 10.75
CA GLU A 421 -4.03 13.07 11.83
C GLU A 421 -4.72 12.50 13.07
N GLU A 422 -5.84 11.80 12.88
CA GLU A 422 -6.60 11.17 13.96
C GLU A 422 -7.37 9.96 13.43
N GLN A 423 -7.66 9.01 14.31
CA GLN A 423 -8.52 7.87 13.99
C GLN A 423 -9.07 7.19 15.24
N ASN A 424 -10.19 6.50 15.07
CA ASN A 424 -10.81 5.60 16.03
C ASN A 424 -11.51 4.45 15.27
N ALA A 425 -12.34 3.65 15.94
CA ALA A 425 -13.01 2.50 15.32
C ALA A 425 -13.99 2.88 14.18
N GLN A 426 -14.54 4.09 14.23
CA GLN A 426 -15.55 4.60 13.31
C GLN A 426 -15.03 5.75 12.44
N GLN A 427 -13.84 6.31 12.69
CA GLN A 427 -13.40 7.50 11.96
C GLN A 427 -11.90 7.49 11.70
N VAL A 428 -11.47 8.07 10.58
CA VAL A 428 -10.06 8.39 10.30
C VAL A 428 -9.97 9.69 9.51
N THR A 429 -9.12 10.61 9.96
CA THR A 429 -8.79 11.86 9.26
C THR A 429 -7.39 11.74 8.67
N PHE A 430 -7.28 11.95 7.37
CA PHE A 430 -6.05 12.01 6.61
C PHE A 430 -5.70 13.45 6.26
N SER A 431 -4.42 13.79 6.13
CA SER A 431 -3.95 15.08 5.63
C SER A 431 -2.91 14.92 4.51
N LEU A 432 -2.87 15.89 3.60
CA LEU A 432 -1.88 16.00 2.54
C LEU A 432 -1.58 17.46 2.26
N ARG A 433 -0.30 17.79 2.15
CA ARG A 433 0.16 19.10 1.66
C ARG A 433 0.62 18.97 0.22
N SER A 434 0.05 19.80 -0.66
CA SER A 434 0.46 19.95 -2.05
C SER A 434 1.08 21.35 -2.20
N PRO A 435 2.38 21.49 -2.52
CA PRO A 435 3.05 22.78 -2.61
C PRO A 435 2.64 23.57 -3.87
N ASP A 436 2.89 24.88 -3.88
CA ASP A 436 2.75 25.71 -5.08
C ASP A 436 3.53 25.13 -6.27
N GLY A 437 2.88 25.03 -7.43
CA GLY A 437 3.42 24.43 -8.65
C GLY A 437 3.30 22.91 -8.75
N ASP A 438 2.79 22.22 -7.73
CA ASP A 438 2.60 20.76 -7.76
C ASP A 438 1.68 20.34 -8.90
N GLN A 439 2.18 19.49 -9.80
CA GLN A 439 1.50 19.08 -11.04
C GLN A 439 1.07 20.24 -11.96
N GLY A 440 1.67 21.43 -11.78
CA GLY A 440 1.34 22.66 -12.51
C GLY A 440 0.27 23.54 -11.85
N TYR A 441 -0.30 23.13 -10.70
CA TYR A 441 -1.32 23.91 -10.00
C TYR A 441 -0.70 25.02 -9.14
N PRO A 442 -1.21 26.27 -9.20
CA PRO A 442 -0.76 27.33 -8.30
C PRO A 442 -1.28 27.14 -6.87
N GLY A 443 -0.58 27.74 -5.91
CA GLY A 443 -0.91 27.81 -4.49
C GLY A 443 -0.45 26.62 -3.68
N ASN A 444 0.01 26.86 -2.46
CA ASN A 444 0.12 25.81 -1.46
C ASN A 444 -1.28 25.44 -0.98
N LEU A 445 -1.55 24.14 -0.97
CA LEU A 445 -2.81 23.56 -0.58
C LEU A 445 -2.57 22.58 0.57
N ASP A 446 -3.21 22.83 1.71
CA ASP A 446 -3.29 21.89 2.82
C ASP A 446 -4.69 21.25 2.81
N VAL A 447 -4.76 19.93 2.74
CA VAL A 447 -6.01 19.16 2.63
C VAL A 447 -6.13 18.22 3.82
N ASN A 448 -7.34 18.09 4.35
CA ASN A 448 -7.76 17.02 5.24
C ASN A 448 -8.95 16.26 4.62
N VAL A 449 -8.97 14.94 4.78
CA VAL A 449 -10.09 14.08 4.36
C VAL A 449 -10.45 13.13 5.50
N THR A 450 -11.68 13.22 5.99
CA THR A 450 -12.18 12.43 7.11
C THR A 450 -13.19 11.41 6.63
N TYR A 451 -12.91 10.13 6.86
CA TYR A 451 -13.86 9.03 6.66
C TYR A 451 -14.53 8.70 7.99
N THR A 452 -15.85 8.57 8.00
CA THR A 452 -16.65 8.20 9.19
C THR A 452 -17.63 7.08 8.84
N LEU A 453 -17.65 6.03 9.65
CA LEU A 453 -18.66 4.99 9.68
C LEU A 453 -19.69 5.32 10.76
N THR A 454 -20.98 5.30 10.41
CA THR A 454 -22.05 5.60 11.37
C THR A 454 -22.86 4.35 11.71
N ASP A 455 -23.67 4.43 12.76
CA ASP A 455 -24.56 3.34 13.18
C ASP A 455 -25.75 3.17 12.19
N GLU A 456 -25.95 4.14 11.29
CA GLU A 456 -26.95 4.12 10.21
C GLU A 456 -26.42 3.49 8.90
N ASN A 457 -25.36 2.67 8.99
CA ASN A 457 -24.67 2.02 7.87
C ASN A 457 -24.16 3.03 6.81
N GLU A 458 -23.67 4.18 7.26
CA GLU A 458 -23.13 5.20 6.36
C GLU A 458 -21.59 5.18 6.36
N LEU A 459 -21.00 5.34 5.18
CA LEU A 459 -19.62 5.79 4.98
C LEU A 459 -19.66 7.25 4.52
N ALA A 460 -19.42 8.17 5.46
CA ALA A 460 -19.32 9.60 5.19
C ALA A 460 -17.86 10.00 4.96
N ILE A 461 -17.61 10.79 3.91
CA ILE A 461 -16.31 11.33 3.55
C ILE A 461 -16.43 12.85 3.57
N ALA A 462 -15.73 13.51 4.49
CA ALA A 462 -15.62 14.95 4.55
C ALA A 462 -14.27 15.40 3.98
N TYR A 463 -14.27 16.48 3.21
CA TYR A 463 -13.12 17.09 2.56
C TYR A 463 -12.99 18.53 3.06
N ASP A 464 -11.87 18.83 3.71
CA ASP A 464 -11.52 20.17 4.17
C ASP A 464 -10.22 20.60 3.51
N ALA A 465 -10.15 21.79 2.91
CA ALA A 465 -8.89 22.28 2.37
C ALA A 465 -8.75 23.80 2.48
N LYS A 466 -7.48 24.24 2.55
CA LYS A 466 -7.08 25.65 2.57
C LYS A 466 -6.02 25.89 1.54
N ILE A 467 -6.20 26.95 0.76
CA ILE A 467 -5.27 27.36 -0.28
C ILE A 467 -4.83 28.82 -0.08
N ASP A 468 -3.56 29.10 -0.36
CA ASP A 468 -2.99 30.45 -0.21
C ASP A 468 -2.98 31.26 -1.52
N LYS A 469 -3.28 30.64 -2.67
CA LYS A 469 -3.44 31.29 -3.98
C LYS A 469 -4.64 30.69 -4.69
N THR A 470 -5.42 31.52 -5.40
CA THR A 470 -6.59 31.07 -6.17
C THR A 470 -6.18 29.98 -7.18
N SER A 471 -6.87 28.84 -7.15
CA SER A 471 -6.51 27.65 -7.94
C SER A 471 -7.71 26.73 -8.16
N PRO A 472 -7.70 25.87 -9.18
CA PRO A 472 -8.66 24.79 -9.31
C PRO A 472 -8.56 23.79 -8.14
N LEU A 473 -9.69 23.43 -7.54
CA LEU A 473 -9.79 22.39 -6.53
C LEU A 473 -11.10 21.59 -6.65
N ASN A 474 -10.98 20.30 -6.92
CA ASN A 474 -12.07 19.35 -7.00
C ASN A 474 -11.61 18.00 -6.44
N LEU A 475 -11.92 17.74 -5.17
CA LEU A 475 -11.58 16.50 -4.46
C LEU A 475 -12.80 15.57 -4.47
N THR A 476 -12.55 14.29 -4.68
CA THR A 476 -13.54 13.22 -4.55
C THR A 476 -12.82 11.90 -4.22
N ASN A 477 -13.59 10.85 -3.94
CA ASN A 477 -13.10 9.48 -3.82
C ASN A 477 -13.53 8.66 -5.05
N HIS A 478 -12.62 7.88 -5.62
CA HIS A 478 -12.84 7.11 -6.83
C HIS A 478 -13.13 5.62 -6.53
N ALA A 479 -14.06 5.35 -5.64
CA ALA A 479 -14.52 3.99 -5.32
C ALA A 479 -15.35 3.39 -6.47
N TYR A 480 -15.07 2.12 -6.80
CA TYR A 480 -15.85 1.34 -7.76
C TYR A 480 -16.75 0.36 -7.03
N PHE A 481 -18.05 0.49 -7.22
CA PHE A 481 -19.05 -0.35 -6.59
C PHE A 481 -19.53 -1.45 -7.53
N ASN A 482 -19.67 -2.65 -6.97
CA ASN A 482 -20.48 -3.74 -7.47
C ASN A 482 -21.24 -4.34 -6.27
N LEU A 483 -22.50 -3.94 -6.09
CA LEU A 483 -23.30 -4.32 -4.92
C LEU A 483 -23.69 -5.80 -4.92
N ALA A 484 -23.57 -6.48 -6.06
CA ALA A 484 -23.68 -7.95 -6.13
C ALA A 484 -22.44 -8.67 -5.56
N GLY A 485 -21.35 -7.94 -5.33
CA GLY A 485 -20.09 -8.41 -4.78
C GLY A 485 -18.94 -8.33 -5.79
N GLU A 486 -17.72 -8.04 -5.31
CA GLU A 486 -16.51 -7.88 -6.13
C GLU A 486 -16.21 -9.11 -7.00
N ALA A 487 -16.43 -10.31 -6.47
CA ALA A 487 -16.23 -11.58 -7.18
C ALA A 487 -17.43 -12.00 -8.05
N SER A 488 -18.51 -11.21 -8.06
CA SER A 488 -19.72 -11.54 -8.82
C SER A 488 -19.46 -11.52 -10.32
N ARG A 489 -20.29 -12.27 -11.06
CA ARG A 489 -20.36 -12.16 -12.53
C ARG A 489 -21.25 -11.01 -12.99
N ALA A 490 -22.07 -10.47 -12.08
CA ALA A 490 -22.90 -9.32 -12.37
C ALA A 490 -22.02 -8.11 -12.71
N LYS A 491 -22.46 -7.32 -13.68
CA LYS A 491 -21.85 -6.08 -14.13
C LYS A 491 -22.52 -4.90 -13.45
N SER A 492 -21.89 -3.73 -13.54
CA SER A 492 -22.51 -2.45 -13.21
C SER A 492 -23.82 -2.24 -13.97
N LEU A 493 -23.90 -2.73 -15.22
CA LEU A 493 -25.09 -2.63 -16.07
C LEU A 493 -26.31 -3.37 -15.52
N ASP A 494 -26.10 -4.42 -14.74
CA ASP A 494 -27.19 -5.21 -14.13
C ASP A 494 -27.83 -4.51 -12.92
N HIS A 495 -27.22 -3.41 -12.44
CA HIS A 495 -27.75 -2.65 -11.31
C HIS A 495 -28.85 -1.69 -11.76
N THR A 496 -29.75 -1.37 -10.84
CA THR A 496 -30.75 -0.31 -11.03
C THR A 496 -30.22 0.99 -10.45
N LEU A 497 -30.32 2.08 -11.21
CA LEU A 497 -29.86 3.40 -10.80
C LEU A 497 -31.03 4.40 -10.82
N GLN A 498 -31.06 5.26 -9.81
CA GLN A 498 -31.83 6.49 -9.76
C GLN A 498 -30.88 7.67 -9.49
N LEU A 499 -31.02 8.75 -10.25
CA LEU A 499 -30.30 10.01 -10.09
C LEU A 499 -31.30 11.17 -10.05
N ASN A 500 -31.27 11.94 -8.97
CA ASN A 500 -32.09 13.15 -8.83
C ASN A 500 -31.46 14.35 -9.55
N ALA A 501 -31.20 14.18 -10.85
CA ALA A 501 -30.55 15.17 -11.71
C ALA A 501 -31.43 15.48 -12.93
N GLY A 502 -31.61 16.77 -13.23
CA GLY A 502 -32.43 17.20 -14.39
C GLY A 502 -31.63 17.34 -15.68
N TYR A 503 -30.30 17.42 -15.57
CA TYR A 503 -29.39 17.68 -16.68
C TYR A 503 -28.13 16.82 -16.56
N TYR A 504 -27.46 16.60 -17.68
CA TYR A 504 -26.12 16.04 -17.74
C TYR A 504 -25.23 16.86 -18.68
N LEU A 505 -23.92 16.67 -18.57
CA LEU A 505 -22.92 17.30 -19.43
C LEU A 505 -22.49 16.30 -20.53
N PRO A 506 -22.93 16.46 -21.79
CA PRO A 506 -22.43 15.67 -22.90
C PRO A 506 -20.95 15.98 -23.14
N THR A 507 -20.20 14.97 -23.60
CA THR A 507 -18.75 15.09 -23.82
C THR A 507 -18.37 14.91 -25.29
N ASP A 508 -17.22 15.48 -25.66
CA ASP A 508 -16.57 15.18 -26.93
C ASP A 508 -15.82 13.82 -26.89
N ALA A 509 -15.09 13.52 -27.97
CA ALA A 509 -14.32 12.28 -28.09
C ALA A 509 -13.12 12.20 -27.12
N GLY A 510 -12.68 13.32 -26.55
CA GLY A 510 -11.67 13.40 -25.49
C GLY A 510 -12.27 13.31 -24.09
N LEU A 511 -13.59 13.07 -23.99
CA LEU A 511 -14.36 13.04 -22.75
C LEU A 511 -14.33 14.37 -21.99
N ILE A 512 -14.17 15.48 -22.73
CA ILE A 512 -14.31 16.84 -22.21
C ILE A 512 -15.75 17.29 -22.40
N PRO A 513 -16.42 17.87 -21.39
CA PRO A 513 -17.74 18.45 -21.55
C PRO A 513 -17.79 19.52 -22.65
N THR A 514 -18.81 19.48 -23.49
CA THR A 514 -18.95 20.42 -24.60
C THR A 514 -19.26 21.86 -24.16
N GLY A 515 -19.72 22.04 -22.92
CA GLY A 515 -20.27 23.30 -22.40
C GLY A 515 -21.79 23.27 -22.22
N GLU A 516 -22.47 22.37 -22.92
CA GLU A 516 -23.93 22.22 -22.87
C GLU A 516 -24.39 21.53 -21.58
N GLN A 517 -25.54 21.94 -21.04
CA GLN A 517 -26.30 21.19 -20.04
C GLN A 517 -27.55 20.63 -20.72
N LYS A 518 -27.52 19.36 -21.11
CA LYS A 518 -28.60 18.73 -21.85
C LYS A 518 -29.62 18.13 -20.87
N PRO A 519 -30.94 18.38 -21.03
CA PRO A 519 -31.94 17.81 -20.14
C PRO A 519 -31.95 16.28 -20.24
N VAL A 520 -32.12 15.60 -19.11
CA VAL A 520 -32.22 14.13 -19.10
C VAL A 520 -33.58 13.64 -19.60
N SER A 521 -34.64 14.43 -19.38
CA SER A 521 -36.02 14.05 -19.67
C SER A 521 -36.21 13.60 -21.12
N GLY A 522 -36.69 12.37 -21.30
CA GLY A 522 -36.93 11.79 -22.63
C GLY A 522 -35.67 11.37 -23.39
N THR A 523 -34.55 11.19 -22.69
CA THR A 523 -33.29 10.67 -23.23
C THR A 523 -32.91 9.38 -22.50
N SER A 524 -31.95 8.63 -23.05
CA SER A 524 -31.41 7.44 -22.37
C SER A 524 -30.69 7.77 -21.05
N PHE A 525 -30.42 9.05 -20.77
CA PHE A 525 -29.85 9.54 -19.51
C PHE A 525 -30.91 9.79 -18.42
N ASP A 526 -32.20 9.59 -18.70
CA ASP A 526 -33.25 9.79 -17.70
C ASP A 526 -33.23 8.70 -16.62
N PHE A 527 -32.55 8.99 -15.51
CA PHE A 527 -32.53 8.18 -14.29
C PHE A 527 -33.35 8.84 -13.17
N THR A 528 -34.25 9.79 -13.48
CA THR A 528 -35.05 10.47 -12.45
C THR A 528 -35.97 9.51 -11.70
N GLU A 529 -36.41 8.46 -12.40
CA GLU A 529 -37.02 7.27 -11.81
C GLU A 529 -36.03 6.09 -11.85
N PRO A 530 -36.10 5.14 -10.89
CA PRO A 530 -35.22 3.98 -10.88
C PRO A 530 -35.36 3.16 -12.17
N LYS A 531 -34.24 2.90 -12.86
CA LYS A 531 -34.20 1.99 -14.01
C LYS A 531 -32.91 1.17 -14.07
N PRO A 532 -32.94 -0.06 -14.63
CA PRO A 532 -31.73 -0.81 -14.95
C PRO A 532 -30.80 0.02 -15.84
N ILE A 533 -29.50 -0.02 -15.54
CA ILE A 533 -28.50 0.75 -16.28
C ILE A 533 -28.41 0.28 -17.75
N ASP A 534 -28.69 -1.00 -18.02
CA ASP A 534 -28.63 -1.61 -19.35
C ASP A 534 -29.83 -1.27 -20.27
N GLN A 535 -30.95 -0.78 -19.72
CA GLN A 535 -32.23 -0.67 -20.43
C GLN A 535 -32.14 0.11 -21.76
N GLU A 536 -31.30 1.15 -21.80
CA GLU A 536 -31.08 2.02 -22.98
C GLU A 536 -29.59 2.22 -23.25
N PHE A 537 -28.77 1.23 -22.88
CA PHE A 537 -27.32 1.33 -22.95
C PHE A 537 -26.80 1.41 -24.38
N LEU A 538 -25.95 2.41 -24.63
CA LEU A 538 -25.42 2.78 -25.94
C LEU A 538 -26.51 3.11 -26.98
N ALA A 539 -27.70 3.55 -26.55
CA ALA A 539 -28.76 3.95 -27.48
C ALA A 539 -28.43 5.27 -28.18
N GLU A 540 -27.92 6.26 -27.42
CA GLU A 540 -27.62 7.61 -27.89
C GLU A 540 -26.15 7.84 -28.24
N GLN A 541 -25.88 8.87 -29.05
CA GLN A 541 -24.53 9.21 -29.49
C GLN A 541 -23.61 9.56 -28.34
N ASP A 542 -24.08 10.26 -27.31
CA ASP A 542 -23.26 10.68 -26.17
C ASP A 542 -22.71 9.46 -25.41
N GLN A 543 -23.54 8.42 -25.21
CA GLN A 543 -23.10 7.15 -24.61
C GLN A 543 -22.12 6.40 -25.52
N LYS A 544 -22.36 6.40 -26.84
CA LYS A 544 -21.46 5.75 -27.80
C LYS A 544 -20.09 6.42 -27.82
N THR A 545 -20.03 7.75 -27.72
CA THR A 545 -18.79 8.52 -27.62
C THR A 545 -18.00 8.12 -26.38
N ALA A 546 -18.67 7.96 -25.23
CA ALA A 546 -18.03 7.54 -23.97
C ALA A 546 -17.77 6.03 -23.86
N GLY A 547 -18.31 5.21 -24.76
CA GLY A 547 -18.28 3.75 -24.65
C GLY A 547 -19.10 3.19 -23.47
N GLY A 548 -20.08 3.97 -23.00
CA GLY A 548 -20.96 3.69 -21.86
C GLY A 548 -21.45 5.00 -21.22
N TYR A 549 -21.70 4.99 -19.92
CA TYR A 549 -21.86 6.22 -19.15
C TYR A 549 -20.49 6.65 -18.61
N ASP A 550 -20.08 7.87 -18.93
CA ASP A 550 -18.98 8.60 -18.29
C ASP A 550 -19.32 10.10 -18.32
N HIS A 551 -20.40 10.48 -17.63
CA HIS A 551 -20.95 11.84 -17.71
C HIS A 551 -21.25 12.41 -16.33
N ALA A 552 -21.08 13.73 -16.21
CA ALA A 552 -21.47 14.47 -15.02
C ALA A 552 -22.97 14.78 -15.06
N PHE A 553 -23.71 14.33 -14.05
CA PHE A 553 -25.11 14.66 -13.83
C PHE A 553 -25.23 15.82 -12.85
N VAL A 554 -26.04 16.82 -13.21
CA VAL A 554 -26.14 18.09 -12.49
C VAL A 554 -27.31 18.07 -11.51
N PHE A 555 -27.00 18.29 -10.23
CA PHE A 555 -28.00 18.35 -9.18
C PHE A 555 -28.63 19.73 -9.06
N LYS A 556 -29.88 19.75 -8.60
CA LYS A 556 -30.47 20.98 -8.07
C LYS A 556 -29.81 21.32 -6.75
N ARG A 557 -29.61 22.61 -6.47
CA ARG A 557 -28.96 23.10 -5.24
C ARG A 557 -29.62 22.61 -3.94
N GLU A 558 -30.92 22.37 -3.95
CA GLU A 558 -31.65 21.81 -2.80
C GLU A 558 -31.27 20.36 -2.47
N LEU A 559 -30.61 19.65 -3.38
CA LEU A 559 -30.12 18.27 -3.17
C LEU A 559 -28.63 18.22 -2.78
N THR A 560 -27.98 19.38 -2.68
CA THR A 560 -26.54 19.49 -2.36
C THR A 560 -26.32 19.99 -0.93
N ASP A 561 -27.22 19.62 -0.02
CA ASP A 561 -27.23 20.02 1.39
C ASP A 561 -26.44 19.06 2.30
N GLY A 562 -25.94 17.94 1.76
CA GLY A 562 -25.27 16.87 2.50
C GLY A 562 -26.21 15.82 3.11
N GLU A 563 -27.52 16.05 3.07
CA GLU A 563 -28.54 15.21 3.75
C GLU A 563 -29.50 14.55 2.76
N SER A 564 -29.89 15.29 1.73
CA SER A 564 -30.80 14.85 0.69
C SER A 564 -30.16 13.76 -0.17
N VAL A 565 -30.94 12.73 -0.49
CA VAL A 565 -30.51 11.63 -1.36
C VAL A 565 -30.41 12.13 -2.79
N ALA A 566 -29.20 12.15 -3.33
CA ALA A 566 -28.91 12.60 -4.68
C ALA A 566 -28.91 11.44 -5.70
N ALA A 567 -28.53 10.23 -5.26
CA ALA A 567 -28.53 9.02 -6.08
C ALA A 567 -28.91 7.78 -5.26
N VAL A 568 -29.47 6.77 -5.92
CA VAL A 568 -29.70 5.43 -5.36
C VAL A 568 -29.22 4.38 -6.35
N LEU A 569 -28.34 3.49 -5.91
CA LEU A 569 -27.89 2.33 -6.67
C LEU A 569 -28.40 1.06 -5.99
N ILE A 570 -29.02 0.15 -6.74
CA ILE A 570 -29.64 -1.06 -6.20
C ILE A 570 -28.99 -2.28 -6.86
N ALA A 571 -28.60 -3.26 -6.04
CA ALA A 571 -28.04 -4.52 -6.51
C ALA A 571 -29.03 -5.27 -7.41
N PRO A 572 -28.56 -6.12 -8.34
CA PRO A 572 -29.44 -6.87 -9.25
C PRO A 572 -30.44 -7.80 -8.54
N LYS A 573 -30.14 -8.20 -7.30
CA LYS A 573 -31.03 -9.04 -6.47
C LYS A 573 -31.90 -8.23 -5.51
N GLU A 574 -31.80 -6.90 -5.54
CA GLU A 574 -32.48 -5.97 -4.64
C GLU A 574 -32.19 -6.23 -3.15
N ASP A 575 -31.11 -6.95 -2.85
CA ASP A 575 -30.69 -7.33 -1.50
C ASP A 575 -29.71 -6.33 -0.88
N VAL A 576 -29.26 -5.35 -1.66
CA VAL A 576 -28.47 -4.19 -1.20
C VAL A 576 -28.90 -2.96 -2.00
N ALA A 577 -29.14 -1.85 -1.32
CA ALA A 577 -29.22 -0.52 -1.92
C ALA A 577 -28.17 0.41 -1.32
N MET A 578 -27.59 1.29 -2.13
CA MET A 578 -26.66 2.33 -1.74
C MET A 578 -27.24 3.70 -2.11
N LYS A 579 -27.49 4.53 -1.11
CA LYS A 579 -27.91 5.93 -1.26
C LYS A 579 -26.68 6.84 -1.20
N VAL A 580 -26.61 7.82 -2.08
CA VAL A 580 -25.55 8.84 -2.10
C VAL A 580 -26.12 10.19 -1.70
N LYS A 581 -25.52 10.83 -0.70
CA LYS A 581 -25.80 12.22 -0.28
C LYS A 581 -24.53 13.05 -0.50
N THR A 582 -24.66 14.32 -0.85
CA THR A 582 -23.47 15.14 -1.09
C THR A 582 -23.73 16.64 -0.96
N THR A 583 -22.66 17.40 -0.83
CA THR A 583 -22.64 18.87 -0.93
C THR A 583 -22.11 19.37 -2.29
N LYS A 584 -21.71 18.45 -3.18
CA LYS A 584 -21.18 18.76 -4.51
C LYS A 584 -22.30 19.02 -5.52
N PRO A 585 -22.06 19.87 -6.54
CA PRO A 585 -23.09 20.25 -7.50
C PRO A 585 -23.41 19.18 -8.54
N ALA A 586 -22.54 18.18 -8.70
CA ALA A 586 -22.72 17.11 -9.67
C ALA A 586 -22.19 15.77 -9.17
N ILE A 587 -22.52 14.72 -9.91
CA ILE A 587 -21.92 13.39 -9.77
C ILE A 587 -21.46 12.89 -11.14
N GLN A 588 -20.23 12.41 -11.24
CA GLN A 588 -19.81 11.59 -12.37
C GLN A 588 -20.44 10.22 -12.22
N PHE A 589 -21.27 9.83 -13.18
CA PHE A 589 -21.65 8.44 -13.32
C PHE A 589 -20.75 7.79 -14.37
N TYR A 590 -19.83 6.96 -13.89
CA TYR A 590 -18.92 6.18 -14.72
C TYR A 590 -19.26 4.69 -14.62
N SER A 591 -19.70 4.09 -15.73
CA SER A 591 -20.13 2.68 -15.74
C SER A 591 -18.99 1.66 -15.83
N GLY A 592 -17.72 2.07 -15.76
CA GLY A 592 -16.56 1.17 -15.80
C GLY A 592 -16.09 0.83 -17.23
N ASN A 593 -16.18 1.78 -18.15
CA ASN A 593 -16.00 1.59 -19.59
C ASN A 593 -14.58 1.11 -19.97
N PHE A 594 -13.59 1.46 -19.16
CA PHE A 594 -12.16 1.23 -19.37
C PHE A 594 -11.53 0.24 -18.36
N LEU A 595 -12.33 -0.51 -17.60
CA LEU A 595 -11.83 -1.49 -16.60
C LEU A 595 -11.22 -2.76 -17.21
N ALA A 596 -11.40 -3.01 -18.50
CA ALA A 596 -10.96 -4.25 -19.11
C ALA A 596 -9.45 -4.44 -19.04
N GLY A 597 -9.03 -5.58 -18.48
CA GLY A 597 -7.63 -5.95 -18.32
C GLY A 597 -7.02 -5.50 -17.00
N THR A 598 -7.73 -4.70 -16.19
CA THR A 598 -7.24 -4.29 -14.87
C THR A 598 -7.25 -5.49 -13.91
N LEU A 599 -6.12 -5.75 -13.26
CA LEU A 599 -6.01 -6.85 -12.30
C LEU A 599 -6.76 -6.52 -11.00
N GLY A 600 -7.85 -7.24 -10.75
CA GLY A 600 -8.65 -7.16 -9.54
C GLY A 600 -8.31 -8.25 -8.52
N ALA A 601 -8.98 -8.21 -7.37
CA ALA A 601 -8.66 -9.10 -6.26
C ALA A 601 -9.10 -10.55 -6.46
N SER A 602 -10.28 -10.77 -7.04
CA SER A 602 -10.77 -12.13 -7.33
C SER A 602 -10.69 -12.50 -8.81
N LYS A 603 -10.60 -11.51 -9.68
CA LYS A 603 -10.56 -11.68 -11.14
C LYS A 603 -9.83 -10.52 -11.80
N THR A 604 -9.37 -10.73 -13.04
CA THR A 604 -9.09 -9.60 -13.94
C THR A 604 -10.42 -8.98 -14.32
N TYR A 605 -10.56 -7.67 -14.11
CA TYR A 605 -11.79 -6.97 -14.40
C TYR A 605 -11.98 -6.81 -15.92
N GLU A 606 -13.24 -6.91 -16.31
CA GLU A 606 -13.72 -6.64 -17.65
C GLU A 606 -14.41 -5.28 -17.68
N ARG A 607 -14.77 -4.81 -18.88
CA ARG A 607 -15.62 -3.62 -19.01
C ARG A 607 -16.87 -3.82 -18.18
N TYR A 608 -17.25 -2.77 -17.46
CA TYR A 608 -18.47 -2.71 -16.67
C TYR A 608 -18.51 -3.67 -15.48
N ASP A 609 -17.39 -4.17 -14.97
CA ASP A 609 -17.40 -5.00 -13.75
C ASP A 609 -17.77 -4.23 -12.48
N GLY A 610 -17.73 -2.90 -12.52
CA GLY A 610 -18.14 -2.02 -11.44
C GLY A 610 -18.34 -0.60 -11.97
N LEU A 611 -18.93 0.26 -11.15
CA LEU A 611 -19.20 1.66 -11.50
C LEU A 611 -18.72 2.61 -10.41
N ALA A 612 -18.37 3.84 -10.79
CA ALA A 612 -18.07 4.91 -9.86
C ALA A 612 -19.18 5.95 -9.86
N LEU A 613 -19.48 6.46 -8.66
CA LEU A 613 -20.40 7.56 -8.40
C LEU A 613 -19.61 8.65 -7.68
N GLU A 614 -18.89 9.45 -8.45
CA GLU A 614 -17.93 10.44 -7.95
C GLU A 614 -18.58 11.80 -7.86
N THR A 615 -18.89 12.25 -6.65
CA THR A 615 -19.51 13.58 -6.44
C THR A 615 -18.46 14.67 -6.59
N GLN A 616 -18.70 15.66 -7.45
CA GLN A 616 -17.64 16.57 -7.91
C GLN A 616 -18.18 17.91 -8.42
N TYR A 617 -17.26 18.86 -8.66
CA TYR A 617 -17.47 20.00 -9.55
C TYR A 617 -17.48 19.57 -11.02
N PHE A 618 -17.86 20.48 -11.92
CA PHE A 618 -17.99 20.12 -13.33
C PHE A 618 -16.60 19.85 -13.94
N PRO A 619 -16.42 18.75 -14.69
CA PRO A 619 -15.17 18.50 -15.42
C PRO A 619 -14.88 19.65 -16.39
N ASP A 620 -13.60 20.00 -16.55
CA ASP A 620 -13.13 21.16 -17.31
C ASP A 620 -13.67 22.52 -16.81
N GLY A 621 -14.25 22.56 -15.61
CA GLY A 621 -14.79 23.77 -14.98
C GLY A 621 -13.87 24.99 -15.04
N PRO A 622 -12.55 24.89 -14.76
CA PRO A 622 -11.62 26.02 -14.84
C PRO A 622 -11.60 26.74 -16.19
N ASN A 623 -12.00 26.08 -17.28
CA ASN A 623 -12.10 26.66 -18.62
C ASN A 623 -13.49 27.19 -18.98
N LYS A 624 -14.45 27.14 -18.04
CA LYS A 624 -15.87 27.44 -18.24
C LYS A 624 -16.37 28.42 -17.17
N PRO A 625 -15.88 29.67 -17.16
CA PRO A 625 -16.28 30.67 -16.16
C PRO A 625 -17.79 30.93 -16.11
N GLU A 626 -18.52 30.68 -17.22
CA GLU A 626 -19.97 30.77 -17.29
C GLU A 626 -20.72 29.80 -16.35
N TRP A 627 -20.05 28.76 -15.85
CA TRP A 627 -20.63 27.83 -14.88
C TRP A 627 -20.57 28.33 -13.42
N GLY A 628 -19.98 29.51 -13.19
CA GLY A 628 -19.95 30.17 -11.89
C GLY A 628 -19.37 29.28 -10.80
N LEU A 629 -20.09 29.11 -9.68
CA LEU A 629 -19.64 28.32 -8.53
C LEU A 629 -19.40 26.83 -8.83
N ASN A 630 -19.88 26.32 -9.97
CA ASN A 630 -19.69 24.92 -10.36
C ASN A 630 -18.34 24.67 -11.06
N ASN A 631 -17.57 25.71 -11.35
CA ASN A 631 -16.32 25.62 -12.10
C ASN A 631 -15.13 25.06 -11.30
N GLY A 632 -15.29 24.89 -9.98
CA GLY A 632 -14.25 24.33 -9.11
C GLY A 632 -13.02 25.22 -8.94
N ILE A 633 -13.13 26.54 -9.10
CA ILE A 633 -12.09 27.50 -8.70
C ILE A 633 -12.29 27.89 -7.24
N LEU A 634 -11.27 27.68 -6.41
CA LEU A 634 -11.24 28.10 -5.01
C LEU A 634 -10.38 29.36 -4.88
N ASN A 635 -10.93 30.45 -4.33
CA ASN A 635 -10.15 31.67 -4.11
C ASN A 635 -9.23 31.52 -2.90
N SER A 636 -8.11 32.24 -2.92
CA SER A 636 -7.23 32.36 -1.75
C SER A 636 -8.01 32.81 -0.51
N GLY A 637 -7.87 32.07 0.58
CA GLY A 637 -8.55 32.35 1.86
C GLY A 637 -9.97 31.81 1.99
N ASP A 638 -10.60 31.32 0.91
CA ASP A 638 -11.89 30.63 0.99
C ASP A 638 -11.71 29.24 1.63
N CYS A 639 -12.71 28.80 2.40
CA CYS A 639 -12.72 27.46 2.97
C CYS A 639 -13.32 26.48 1.98
N TYR A 640 -12.58 25.43 1.65
CA TYR A 640 -13.12 24.29 0.92
C TYR A 640 -13.68 23.29 1.92
N GLN A 641 -15.01 23.11 1.92
CA GLN A 641 -15.67 22.15 2.79
C GLN A 641 -16.74 21.41 2.00
N HIS A 642 -16.57 20.11 1.85
CA HIS A 642 -17.52 19.26 1.16
C HIS A 642 -17.65 17.91 1.83
N GLN A 643 -18.78 17.26 1.61
CA GLN A 643 -19.07 15.91 2.07
C GLN A 643 -19.71 15.07 0.98
N THR A 644 -19.43 13.76 1.05
CA THR A 644 -20.07 12.69 0.29
C THR A 644 -20.37 11.53 1.23
N THR A 645 -21.61 11.07 1.28
CA THR A 645 -22.02 9.94 2.13
C THR A 645 -22.58 8.82 1.27
N TYR A 646 -22.06 7.61 1.46
CA TYR A 646 -22.62 6.36 0.94
C TYR A 646 -23.36 5.64 2.07
N GLN A 647 -24.69 5.58 2.02
CA GLN A 647 -25.53 4.87 3.00
C GLN A 647 -26.01 3.55 2.43
N PHE A 648 -25.87 2.46 3.18
CA PHE A 648 -26.22 1.11 2.72
C PHE A 648 -27.46 0.54 3.43
N GLU A 649 -28.34 -0.08 2.66
CA GLU A 649 -29.52 -0.81 3.13
C GLU A 649 -29.41 -2.27 2.66
N PHE A 650 -29.45 -3.24 3.57
CA PHE A 650 -29.25 -4.68 3.29
C PHE A 650 -29.91 -5.58 4.33
#